data_AF-A0A6M1UF05-F1
#
_entry.id   AF-A0A6M1UF05-F1
#
_cell.length_a   1.000
_cell.length_b   1.000
_cell.length_c   1.000
_cell.angle_alpha   90.00
_cell.angle_beta   90.00
_cell.angle_gamma   90.00
#
_symmetry.space_group_name_H-M   'P 1'
#
loop_
_entity.id
_entity.type
_entity.pdbx_description
1 polymer ?
#
loop_
_entity_poly.entity_id
_entity_poly.type
_entity_poly.pdbx_seq_one_letter_code
_entity_poly.pdbx_strand_id
1 'polypeptide(L)'
;MHKRIAKTALAVCLLFSCVTGAAAEEGKKPVPVFPVEQDFKWGLMDQNGKVLLSPRFDLIEDFFLYDDIARVRTGDKWGVVDRLGHLLLEPEYEDVRVEDEFVAARLQQKWGFLDKKGKWLFSPQFDAYDRYANLTLHKMVYTVKKNGKWGTFDPAASRIVIPPLYDEMDYDDVNDTFRVRKGTLWGAVTANGTMIVPAAYSSIEPFQDGVAAVEKNGKWGYINRQGKLVIPLQFQYGYGFANGSAIVKKNNRWGVIDKNGKVVIPFIYNNLVKLSFGLAATRIKDKWVVVQKGGQPISDTLFDDVRDEDGLVKVTAGGQAAYLLPQNNRYTVGPMFDEIKYSYASPIRKVRKGAFWGWMDNSGKVVVQPVYDAVNEPSEGLVAVNKDGKWGYCSLQGTVVIPLRYDEVRPVSKGRARINIDGKWGMIRADGSLLIPNDYDQLSEDDETGLFVVEKDGKTGVLDQHGKPIVPPVYDDVMISKELVKLTLGSKVGFYDVNSKTTTEPQFDGLLFTGYPDVLTFQKGDKWGAITVAGKVIIPPVYDEIAFDWRQEESRVARVRLQQKWGYVDTEGKEIAPPIYEEVGPFREGIGPVKQNGKWGYISGDGQLMTGLIFDEAEPFEDGLGKVRWNGHVTYVNRQGAIVYQPVDSVTTYRFTYEPFEMKYPAILSILPDLTENTDPAYQAARPRVQEIRDAYYTANGPFTRGFQIDSYSLAPETLLLEIYTMLGTLEPVPSDNVAGGETFVDALVNAGYVNREEMAKGISSQFVAHVLYNIFHEANPSKGLVKLADTKDPALLWAVEKGIPGFAKDSRNRLVTTGGSYASEYRDALTFCAQMFKFPQAHGEPRYYPYKIRDAADFQASDNLIHRQLLVNGIRYEIILRTRPELEQNPAFLAAREKAKEKLLQETEASYQRWLAAQRLQVAAR
;
A
#
# COMPACT_ATOMS: atom_id res chain seq x y z
N MET A 1 29.48 -43.38 -35.91
CA MET A 1 29.26 -41.92 -35.71
C MET A 1 28.20 -41.56 -34.66
N HIS A 2 27.64 -42.52 -33.90
CA HIS A 2 26.60 -42.25 -32.88
C HIS A 2 27.07 -42.30 -31.39
N LYS A 3 28.38 -42.25 -31.12
CA LYS A 3 28.91 -42.22 -29.73
C LYS A 3 29.65 -40.92 -29.35
N ARG A 4 29.67 -39.90 -30.22
CA ARG A 4 30.27 -38.57 -29.95
C ARG A 4 29.27 -37.43 -29.73
N ILE A 5 27.97 -37.64 -29.92
CA ILE A 5 26.93 -36.61 -29.70
C ILE A 5 26.38 -36.67 -28.26
N ALA A 6 26.41 -37.83 -27.60
CA ALA A 6 25.93 -37.98 -26.22
C ALA A 6 26.88 -37.42 -25.15
N LYS A 7 28.18 -37.21 -25.45
CA LYS A 7 29.15 -36.63 -24.50
C LYS A 7 29.27 -35.11 -24.57
N THR A 8 28.76 -34.48 -25.63
CA THR A 8 28.75 -33.01 -25.77
C THR A 8 27.46 -32.39 -25.24
N ALA A 9 26.35 -33.15 -25.20
CA ALA A 9 25.10 -32.70 -24.58
C ALA A 9 25.15 -32.72 -23.04
N LEU A 10 25.95 -33.60 -22.42
CA LEU A 10 26.07 -33.68 -20.96
C LEU A 10 27.06 -32.64 -20.36
N ALA A 11 27.95 -32.05 -21.18
CA ALA A 11 28.90 -31.02 -20.75
C ALA A 11 28.34 -29.59 -20.87
N VAL A 12 27.28 -29.38 -21.67
CA VAL A 12 26.61 -28.08 -21.80
C VAL A 12 25.53 -27.88 -20.73
N CYS A 13 24.99 -28.96 -20.15
CA CYS A 13 24.09 -28.88 -18.99
C CYS A 13 24.80 -28.72 -17.63
N LEU A 14 26.12 -28.90 -17.56
CA LEU A 14 26.92 -28.77 -16.31
C LEU A 14 27.80 -27.50 -16.25
N LEU A 15 27.82 -26.68 -17.31
CA LEU A 15 28.49 -25.38 -17.33
C LEU A 15 27.52 -24.18 -17.24
N PHE A 16 26.20 -24.44 -17.17
CA PHE A 16 25.18 -23.45 -16.80
C PHE A 16 24.79 -23.49 -15.32
N SER A 17 25.44 -24.32 -14.49
CA SER A 17 25.14 -24.44 -13.06
C SER A 17 26.19 -23.82 -12.12
N CYS A 18 27.12 -23.00 -12.64
CA CYS A 18 28.19 -22.41 -11.83
C CYS A 18 28.66 -21.03 -12.33
N VAL A 19 27.75 -20.08 -12.58
CA VAL A 19 27.95 -18.61 -12.34
C VAL A 19 26.56 -17.97 -12.36
N THR A 20 25.85 -18.07 -11.24
CA THR A 20 25.03 -17.03 -10.60
C THR A 20 24.53 -17.65 -9.32
N GLY A 21 25.37 -17.61 -8.28
CA GLY A 21 24.94 -17.79 -6.90
C GLY A 21 24.10 -16.60 -6.48
N ALA A 22 22.88 -16.57 -6.99
CA ALA A 22 21.73 -15.88 -6.45
C ALA A 22 20.56 -16.81 -6.77
N ALA A 23 20.50 -17.92 -6.04
CA ALA A 23 19.23 -18.61 -5.89
C ALA A 23 18.27 -17.55 -5.34
N ALA A 24 17.32 -17.13 -6.16
CA ALA A 24 16.16 -16.41 -5.67
C ALA A 24 15.56 -17.30 -4.60
N GLU A 25 15.66 -16.87 -3.34
CA GLU A 25 14.86 -17.47 -2.28
C GLU A 25 13.42 -17.44 -2.78
N GLU A 26 12.78 -18.61 -2.89
CA GLU A 26 11.33 -18.71 -3.05
C GLU A 26 10.73 -17.78 -1.99
N GLY A 27 10.13 -16.69 -2.45
CA GLY A 27 9.70 -15.60 -1.60
C GLY A 27 8.76 -16.14 -0.53
N LYS A 28 9.23 -16.16 0.72
CA LYS A 28 8.32 -16.30 1.85
C LYS A 28 7.24 -15.25 1.66
N LYS A 29 5.98 -15.66 1.63
CA LYS A 29 4.85 -14.72 1.67
C LYS A 29 5.16 -13.69 2.77
N PRO A 30 5.04 -12.39 2.49
CA PRO A 30 5.30 -11.37 3.50
C PRO A 30 4.48 -11.67 4.75
N VAL A 31 5.06 -11.45 5.93
CA VAL A 31 4.31 -11.63 7.18
C VAL A 31 3.08 -10.72 7.14
N PRO A 32 1.86 -11.25 7.29
CA PRO A 32 0.64 -10.45 7.30
C PRO A 32 0.68 -9.45 8.47
N VAL A 33 0.31 -8.21 8.18
CA VAL A 33 0.21 -7.12 9.16
C VAL A 33 -1.18 -6.51 9.05
N PHE A 34 -1.78 -6.23 10.19
CA PHE A 34 -3.18 -5.81 10.25
C PHE A 34 -3.28 -4.41 10.87
N PRO A 35 -4.04 -3.48 10.27
CA PRO A 35 -4.24 -2.15 10.81
C PRO A 35 -5.12 -2.21 12.07
N VAL A 36 -4.72 -1.52 13.13
CA VAL A 36 -5.51 -1.38 14.35
C VAL A 36 -5.83 0.08 14.61
N GLU A 37 -7.01 0.35 15.15
CA GLU A 37 -7.52 1.70 15.37
C GLU A 37 -7.83 1.93 16.86
N GLN A 38 -7.39 3.07 17.40
CA GLN A 38 -7.79 3.57 18.71
C GLN A 38 -7.88 5.10 18.66
N ASP A 39 -8.98 5.69 19.14
CA ASP A 39 -9.22 7.14 19.15
C ASP A 39 -9.01 7.81 17.77
N PHE A 40 -9.49 7.18 16.69
CA PHE A 40 -9.29 7.59 15.29
C PHE A 40 -7.83 7.68 14.84
N LYS A 41 -6.92 7.04 15.57
CA LYS A 41 -5.52 6.87 15.20
C LYS A 41 -5.26 5.43 14.79
N TRP A 42 -4.36 5.26 13.83
CA TRP A 42 -3.96 3.99 13.26
C TRP A 42 -2.63 3.51 13.82
N GLY A 43 -2.52 2.21 13.97
CA GLY A 43 -1.33 1.43 14.34
C GLY A 43 -1.31 0.10 13.58
N LEU A 44 -0.39 -0.79 13.93
CA LEU A 44 -0.22 -2.09 13.30
C LEU A 44 -0.13 -3.20 14.34
N MET A 45 -0.64 -4.38 14.01
CA MET A 45 -0.46 -5.60 14.77
C MET A 45 -0.07 -6.78 13.87
N ASP A 46 0.50 -7.82 14.49
CA ASP A 46 0.69 -9.11 13.84
C ASP A 46 -0.58 -9.98 13.88
N GLN A 47 -0.55 -11.10 13.16
CA GLN A 47 -1.63 -12.09 13.10
C GLN A 47 -2.04 -12.70 14.46
N ASN A 48 -1.22 -12.56 15.50
CA ASN A 48 -1.50 -13.07 16.84
C ASN A 48 -2.11 -11.99 17.76
N GLY A 49 -2.39 -10.79 17.24
CA GLY A 49 -2.90 -9.66 18.00
C GLY A 49 -1.84 -8.88 18.77
N LYS A 50 -0.54 -9.18 18.57
CA LYS A 50 0.53 -8.40 19.19
C LYS A 50 0.64 -7.07 18.45
N VAL A 51 0.41 -5.98 19.17
CA VAL A 51 0.62 -4.62 18.66
C VAL A 51 2.10 -4.44 18.30
N LEU A 52 2.38 -4.26 17.01
CA LEU A 52 3.70 -3.98 16.45
C LEU A 52 4.00 -2.49 16.49
N LEU A 53 2.98 -1.67 16.24
CA LEU A 53 3.03 -0.22 16.26
C LEU A 53 1.76 0.31 16.94
N SER A 54 1.91 1.00 18.08
CA SER A 54 0.77 1.54 18.83
C SER A 54 0.00 2.57 17.99
N PRO A 55 -1.35 2.60 18.07
CA PRO A 55 -2.15 3.59 17.36
C PRO A 55 -1.77 5.03 17.75
N ARG A 56 -1.26 5.79 16.77
CA ARG A 56 -0.92 7.22 16.96
C ARG A 56 -0.88 8.05 15.68
N PHE A 57 -1.10 7.42 14.52
CA PHE A 57 -1.01 8.05 13.20
C PHE A 57 -2.40 8.38 12.65
N ASP A 58 -2.56 9.50 11.95
CA ASP A 58 -3.82 9.83 11.25
C ASP A 58 -4.06 8.91 10.04
N LEU A 59 -2.99 8.33 9.49
CA LEU A 59 -3.06 7.42 8.35
C LEU A 59 -1.82 6.51 8.33
N ILE A 60 -2.03 5.25 7.95
CA ILE A 60 -1.00 4.32 7.49
C ILE A 60 -1.44 3.87 6.09
N GLU A 61 -0.61 4.09 5.07
CA GLU A 61 -0.88 3.61 3.71
C GLU A 61 -0.67 2.08 3.62
N ASP A 62 -1.28 1.44 2.62
CA ASP A 62 -1.14 0.00 2.45
C ASP A 62 0.31 -0.42 2.14
N PHE A 63 0.70 -1.59 2.64
CA PHE A 63 1.95 -2.22 2.25
C PHE A 63 1.81 -2.76 0.83
N PHE A 64 2.33 -2.04 -0.16
CA PHE A 64 2.39 -2.54 -1.53
C PHE A 64 3.13 -3.88 -1.57
N LEU A 65 2.67 -4.78 -2.45
CA LEU A 65 3.06 -6.20 -2.54
C LEU A 65 4.59 -6.46 -2.55
N TYR A 66 5.42 -5.46 -2.84
CA TYR A 66 6.86 -5.61 -3.03
C TYR A 66 7.75 -4.73 -2.14
N ASP A 67 7.22 -3.82 -1.31
CA ASP A 67 8.07 -2.78 -0.69
C ASP A 67 8.36 -2.93 0.81
N ASP A 68 7.71 -3.84 1.53
CA ASP A 68 7.90 -4.10 2.99
C ASP A 68 7.87 -2.86 3.93
N ILE A 69 7.55 -1.70 3.38
CA ILE A 69 7.46 -0.41 4.04
C ILE A 69 6.18 0.32 3.61
N ALA A 70 5.67 1.16 4.49
CA ALA A 70 4.47 1.95 4.27
C ALA A 70 4.69 3.40 4.73
N ARG A 71 4.00 4.33 4.09
CA ARG A 71 3.98 5.74 4.52
C ARG A 71 3.02 5.89 5.68
N VAL A 72 3.43 6.70 6.67
CA VAL A 72 2.61 7.05 7.84
C VAL A 72 2.47 8.56 7.93
N ARG A 73 1.33 9.03 8.45
CA ARG A 73 1.04 10.47 8.54
C ARG A 73 0.52 10.87 9.92
N THR A 74 0.98 12.02 10.41
CA THR A 74 0.43 12.72 11.58
C THR A 74 0.28 14.20 11.26
N GLY A 75 -0.95 14.73 11.30
CA GLY A 75 -1.30 16.04 10.75
C GLY A 75 -0.92 16.14 9.27
N ASP A 76 -0.11 17.15 8.93
CA ASP A 76 0.40 17.37 7.58
C ASP A 76 1.83 16.82 7.39
N LYS A 77 2.31 16.00 8.33
CA LYS A 77 3.68 15.46 8.33
C LYS A 77 3.71 13.98 8.01
N TRP A 78 4.70 13.59 7.22
CA TRP A 78 4.88 12.23 6.70
C TRP A 78 6.12 11.55 7.28
N GLY A 79 6.01 10.25 7.49
CA GLY A 79 7.06 9.34 7.92
C GLY A 79 6.96 7.99 7.21
N VAL A 80 7.74 7.01 7.65
CA VAL A 80 7.79 5.65 7.08
C VAL A 80 7.92 4.60 8.18
N VAL A 81 7.20 3.50 8.03
CA VAL A 81 7.27 2.32 8.89
C VAL A 81 7.56 1.07 8.06
N ASP A 82 8.27 0.10 8.62
CA ASP A 82 8.37 -1.26 8.08
C ASP A 82 7.23 -2.19 8.55
N ARG A 83 7.13 -3.40 7.97
CA ARG A 83 6.15 -4.43 8.40
C ARG A 83 6.34 -4.92 9.84
N LEU A 84 7.49 -4.69 10.46
CA LEU A 84 7.73 -5.07 11.85
C LEU A 84 7.27 -3.99 12.83
N GLY A 85 6.75 -2.87 12.34
CA GLY A 85 6.33 -1.73 13.13
C GLY A 85 7.48 -0.79 13.51
N HIS A 86 8.68 -0.99 12.98
CA HIS A 86 9.79 -0.08 13.21
C HIS A 86 9.62 1.16 12.34
N LEU A 87 9.70 2.33 12.97
CA LEU A 87 9.70 3.59 12.25
C LEU A 87 11.07 3.84 11.66
N LEU A 88 11.12 3.79 10.33
CA LEU A 88 12.29 4.17 9.55
C LEU A 88 12.44 5.69 9.48
N LEU A 89 11.31 6.40 9.56
CA LEU A 89 11.24 7.86 9.57
C LEU A 89 10.03 8.33 10.39
N GLU A 90 10.25 9.16 11.40
CA GLU A 90 9.16 9.77 12.16
C GLU A 90 8.40 10.82 11.32
N PRO A 91 7.08 11.03 11.53
CA PRO A 91 6.29 12.06 10.85
C PRO A 91 6.72 13.50 11.16
N GLU A 92 7.79 13.95 10.52
CA GLU A 92 8.31 15.33 10.63
C GLU A 92 8.43 16.02 9.25
N TYR A 93 8.24 15.26 8.17
CA TYR A 93 8.58 15.67 6.81
C TYR A 93 7.37 16.22 6.06
N GLU A 94 7.59 17.22 5.22
CA GLU A 94 6.56 17.84 4.39
C GLU A 94 6.04 16.90 3.29
N ASP A 95 6.88 15.97 2.84
CA ASP A 95 6.55 14.95 1.85
C ASP A 95 7.52 13.78 2.00
N VAL A 96 7.06 12.58 1.69
CA VAL A 96 7.87 11.35 1.67
C VAL A 96 7.43 10.51 0.47
N ARG A 97 8.39 10.04 -0.31
CA ARG A 97 8.16 9.20 -1.49
C ARG A 97 8.97 7.93 -1.39
N VAL A 98 8.31 6.80 -1.59
CA VAL A 98 8.94 5.48 -1.65
C VAL A 98 9.30 5.22 -3.12
N GLU A 99 10.59 5.08 -3.41
CA GLU A 99 11.12 4.70 -4.73
C GLU A 99 11.66 3.26 -4.66
N ASP A 100 11.88 2.63 -5.81
CA ASP A 100 12.31 1.22 -5.89
C ASP A 100 13.58 0.92 -5.07
N GLU A 101 14.53 1.87 -5.05
CA GLU A 101 15.87 1.68 -4.44
C GLU A 101 16.08 2.49 -3.15
N PHE A 102 15.25 3.50 -2.87
CA PHE A 102 15.44 4.42 -1.74
C PHE A 102 14.13 5.10 -1.34
N VAL A 103 14.13 5.83 -0.22
CA VAL A 103 13.04 6.71 0.19
C VAL A 103 13.51 8.16 0.11
N ALA A 104 12.73 9.01 -0.56
CA ALA A 104 12.96 10.45 -0.63
C ALA A 104 12.12 11.15 0.44
N ALA A 105 12.71 12.06 1.21
CA ALA A 105 12.02 12.80 2.25
C ALA A 105 12.31 14.31 2.12
N ARG A 106 11.26 15.13 2.27
CA ARG A 106 11.34 16.58 2.11
C ARG A 106 11.20 17.31 3.44
N LEU A 107 12.17 18.14 3.78
CA LEU A 107 12.19 18.96 4.99
C LEU A 107 12.71 20.37 4.65
N GLN A 108 11.99 21.41 5.09
CA GLN A 108 12.32 22.81 4.80
C GLN A 108 12.51 23.06 3.29
N GLN A 109 11.60 22.51 2.47
CA GLN A 109 11.68 22.56 1.00
C GLN A 109 12.94 21.93 0.39
N LYS A 110 13.71 21.14 1.14
CA LYS A 110 14.87 20.41 0.65
C LYS A 110 14.61 18.91 0.67
N TRP A 111 15.04 18.23 -0.38
CA TRP A 111 15.00 16.77 -0.50
C TRP A 111 16.27 16.14 0.06
N GLY A 112 16.08 15.04 0.77
CA GLY A 112 17.11 14.08 1.17
C GLY A 112 16.68 12.67 0.80
N PHE A 113 17.62 11.74 0.85
CA PHE A 113 17.45 10.35 0.44
C PHE A 113 17.99 9.42 1.52
N LEU A 114 17.23 8.39 1.85
CA LEU A 114 17.58 7.35 2.80
C LEU A 114 17.39 5.97 2.15
N ASP A 115 18.16 4.98 2.58
CA ASP A 115 17.93 3.60 2.15
C ASP A 115 16.61 3.05 2.71
N LYS A 116 16.16 1.89 2.21
CA LYS A 116 14.95 1.21 2.70
C LYS A 116 15.06 0.68 4.14
N LYS A 117 16.19 0.93 4.84
CA LYS A 117 16.40 0.61 6.26
C LYS A 117 16.40 1.87 7.14
N GLY A 118 16.09 3.05 6.59
CA GLY A 118 16.03 4.30 7.34
C GLY A 118 17.37 5.05 7.48
N LYS A 119 18.46 4.58 6.85
CA LYS A 119 19.76 5.25 6.94
C LYS A 119 19.87 6.34 5.87
N TRP A 120 20.19 7.56 6.29
CA TRP A 120 20.47 8.66 5.37
C TRP A 120 21.64 8.34 4.43
N LEU A 121 21.34 8.34 3.13
CA LEU A 121 22.34 8.41 2.05
C LEU A 121 22.78 9.86 1.87
N PHE A 122 21.81 10.76 1.88
CA PHE A 122 22.00 12.21 1.84
C PHE A 122 20.91 12.89 2.68
N SER A 123 21.29 13.56 3.76
CA SER A 123 20.35 14.39 4.52
C SER A 123 19.73 15.49 3.65
N PRO A 124 18.53 16.02 4.00
CA PRO A 124 17.83 17.02 3.21
C PRO A 124 18.69 18.23 2.84
N GLN A 125 19.02 18.35 1.56
CA GLN A 125 19.93 19.38 1.06
C GLN A 125 19.72 19.76 -0.42
N PHE A 126 18.89 19.02 -1.15
CA PHE A 126 18.65 19.24 -2.59
C PHE A 126 17.38 20.05 -2.81
N ASP A 127 17.43 21.02 -3.72
CA ASP A 127 16.29 21.87 -4.09
C ASP A 127 15.20 21.07 -4.82
N ALA A 128 15.61 20.07 -5.60
CA ALA A 128 14.75 19.22 -6.42
C ALA A 128 15.48 17.92 -6.79
N TYR A 129 14.73 16.91 -7.24
CA TYR A 129 15.26 15.71 -7.87
C TYR A 129 14.28 15.22 -8.95
N ASP A 130 14.80 14.61 -10.03
CA ASP A 130 13.99 13.97 -11.08
C ASP A 130 14.51 12.55 -11.36
N ARG A 131 13.72 11.77 -12.09
CA ARG A 131 14.05 10.41 -12.53
C ARG A 131 13.80 10.21 -14.02
N TYR A 132 14.67 9.44 -14.66
CA TYR A 132 14.60 9.07 -16.07
C TYR A 132 14.71 7.56 -16.20
N ALA A 133 13.81 6.95 -16.96
CA ALA A 133 13.88 5.53 -17.27
C ALA A 133 14.79 5.30 -18.48
N ASN A 134 15.82 4.47 -18.33
CA ASN A 134 16.56 3.94 -19.48
C ASN A 134 16.03 2.55 -19.80
N LEU A 135 15.16 2.46 -20.81
CA LEU A 135 14.52 1.22 -21.21
C LEU A 135 15.52 0.21 -21.81
N THR A 136 16.59 0.70 -22.44
CA THR A 136 17.63 -0.14 -23.04
C THR A 136 18.49 -0.85 -21.99
N LEU A 137 18.76 -0.17 -20.88
CA LEU A 137 19.59 -0.68 -19.78
C LEU A 137 18.76 -1.20 -18.60
N HIS A 138 17.42 -1.15 -18.69
CA HIS A 138 16.49 -1.52 -17.62
C HIS A 138 16.86 -0.90 -16.26
N LYS A 139 17.24 0.39 -16.25
CA LYS A 139 17.66 1.12 -15.03
C LYS A 139 17.02 2.49 -14.92
N MET A 140 16.92 3.01 -13.71
CA MET A 140 16.58 4.40 -13.44
C MET A 140 17.83 5.27 -13.33
N VAL A 141 17.73 6.51 -13.80
CA VAL A 141 18.76 7.54 -13.66
C VAL A 141 18.17 8.72 -12.90
N TYR A 142 18.83 9.13 -11.82
CA TYR A 142 18.32 10.18 -10.94
C TYR A 142 19.17 11.45 -11.02
N THR A 143 18.51 12.59 -11.19
CA THR A 143 19.13 13.92 -11.15
C THR A 143 18.80 14.62 -9.84
N VAL A 144 19.71 15.48 -9.39
CA VAL A 144 19.54 16.30 -8.17
C VAL A 144 19.94 17.73 -8.43
N LYS A 145 19.19 18.67 -7.84
CA LYS A 145 19.47 20.10 -7.91
C LYS A 145 19.96 20.61 -6.56
N LYS A 146 21.07 21.36 -6.53
CA LYS A 146 21.59 22.04 -5.33
C LYS A 146 22.08 23.43 -5.69
N ASN A 147 21.64 24.44 -4.96
CA ASN A 147 21.95 25.85 -5.20
C ASN A 147 21.68 26.28 -6.65
N GLY A 148 20.55 25.82 -7.19
CA GLY A 148 20.15 26.14 -8.56
C GLY A 148 20.87 25.36 -9.67
N LYS A 149 21.84 24.50 -9.33
CA LYS A 149 22.62 23.70 -10.29
C LYS A 149 22.23 22.22 -10.24
N TRP A 150 22.23 21.56 -11.39
CA TRP A 150 21.91 20.16 -11.59
C TRP A 150 23.16 19.28 -11.61
N GLY A 151 22.99 18.07 -11.09
CA GLY A 151 23.93 16.95 -11.10
C GLY A 151 23.16 15.62 -11.07
N THR A 152 23.86 14.51 -10.83
CA THR A 152 23.26 13.17 -10.72
C THR A 152 23.76 12.45 -9.48
N PHE A 153 22.97 11.50 -8.99
CA PHE A 153 23.37 10.61 -7.92
C PHE A 153 23.01 9.16 -8.26
N ASP A 154 23.73 8.25 -7.62
CA ASP A 154 23.49 6.81 -7.70
C ASP A 154 23.06 6.35 -6.30
N PRO A 155 21.79 5.94 -6.12
CA PRO A 155 21.29 5.48 -4.84
C PRO A 155 22.00 4.19 -4.39
N ALA A 156 22.23 3.25 -5.30
CA ALA A 156 22.88 1.97 -5.01
C ALA A 156 24.34 2.15 -4.56
N ALA A 157 25.08 3.07 -5.19
CA ALA A 157 26.44 3.42 -4.77
C ALA A 157 26.51 4.49 -3.67
N SER A 158 25.36 5.03 -3.24
CA SER A 158 25.25 6.08 -2.22
C SER A 158 26.17 7.28 -2.45
N ARG A 159 26.33 7.70 -3.71
CA ARG A 159 27.28 8.78 -4.06
C ARG A 159 26.74 9.68 -5.17
N ILE A 160 27.18 10.94 -5.15
CA ILE A 160 27.03 11.86 -6.27
C ILE A 160 27.92 11.38 -7.41
N VAL A 161 27.32 11.16 -8.58
CA VAL A 161 28.03 10.71 -9.80
C VAL A 161 28.49 11.93 -10.58
N ILE A 162 27.57 12.84 -10.89
CA ILE A 162 27.88 14.15 -11.49
C ILE A 162 27.59 15.23 -10.44
N PRO A 163 28.60 16.00 -9.99
CA PRO A 163 28.38 17.07 -9.03
C PRO A 163 27.38 18.14 -9.55
N PRO A 164 26.54 18.74 -8.67
CA PRO A 164 25.62 19.81 -9.05
C PRO A 164 26.31 21.08 -9.55
N LEU A 165 26.65 21.11 -10.84
CA LEU A 165 27.50 22.15 -11.46
C LEU A 165 26.83 22.84 -12.65
N TYR A 166 25.77 22.26 -13.19
CA TYR A 166 25.20 22.68 -14.47
C TYR A 166 23.91 23.46 -14.29
N ASP A 167 23.70 24.49 -15.10
CA ASP A 167 22.43 25.24 -15.12
C ASP A 167 21.27 24.37 -15.62
N GLU A 168 21.59 23.40 -16.48
CA GLU A 168 20.64 22.51 -17.14
C GLU A 168 21.32 21.19 -17.50
N MET A 169 20.56 20.10 -17.42
CA MET A 169 20.97 18.77 -17.84
C MET A 169 19.81 18.12 -18.60
N ASP A 170 20.09 17.56 -19.77
CA ASP A 170 19.12 16.88 -20.61
C ASP A 170 19.62 15.46 -20.92
N TYR A 171 18.81 14.45 -20.60
CA TYR A 171 19.18 13.03 -20.67
C TYR A 171 18.82 12.43 -22.02
N ASP A 172 19.81 11.79 -22.65
CA ASP A 172 19.69 11.00 -23.86
C ASP A 172 19.78 9.51 -23.47
N ASP A 173 18.62 8.87 -23.37
CA ASP A 173 18.44 7.48 -22.94
C ASP A 173 19.01 6.46 -23.94
N VAL A 174 18.94 6.78 -25.25
CA VAL A 174 19.51 5.97 -26.34
C VAL A 174 21.03 5.86 -26.19
N ASN A 175 21.69 6.94 -25.79
CA ASN A 175 23.15 7.00 -25.73
C ASN A 175 23.73 6.89 -24.30
N ASP A 176 22.89 6.90 -23.27
CA ASP A 176 23.27 6.99 -21.84
C ASP A 176 24.19 8.19 -21.54
N THR A 177 23.82 9.35 -22.09
CA THR A 177 24.58 10.61 -21.95
C THR A 177 23.70 11.76 -21.52
N PHE A 178 24.29 12.77 -20.88
CA PHE A 178 23.68 14.06 -20.63
C PHE A 178 24.31 15.15 -21.49
N ARG A 179 23.47 15.96 -22.12
CA ARG A 179 23.86 17.30 -22.57
C ARG A 179 23.78 18.24 -21.38
N VAL A 180 24.83 19.02 -21.15
CA VAL A 180 24.96 19.83 -19.94
C VAL A 180 25.29 21.27 -20.26
N ARG A 181 24.61 22.22 -19.62
CA ARG A 181 24.82 23.65 -19.84
C ARG A 181 25.46 24.33 -18.63
N LYS A 182 26.45 25.19 -18.89
CA LYS A 182 27.05 26.09 -17.90
C LYS A 182 27.11 27.51 -18.47
N GLY A 183 26.36 28.43 -17.88
CA GLY A 183 26.11 29.74 -18.46
C GLY A 183 25.35 29.61 -19.79
N THR A 184 25.91 30.15 -20.87
CA THR A 184 25.37 30.04 -22.23
C THR A 184 26.00 28.92 -23.05
N LEU A 185 26.98 28.20 -22.49
CA LEU A 185 27.73 27.19 -23.21
C LEU A 185 27.30 25.78 -22.83
N TRP A 186 27.25 24.91 -23.83
CA TRP A 186 26.90 23.52 -23.73
C TRP A 186 28.12 22.60 -23.85
N GLY A 187 28.03 21.45 -23.18
CA GLY A 187 28.96 20.33 -23.24
C GLY A 187 28.20 18.99 -23.10
N ALA A 188 28.94 17.90 -22.92
CA ALA A 188 28.35 16.57 -22.74
C ALA A 188 29.16 15.70 -21.76
N VAL A 189 28.45 14.86 -21.03
CA VAL A 189 28.98 13.91 -20.04
C VAL A 189 28.20 12.61 -20.14
N THR A 190 28.81 11.46 -19.89
CA THR A 190 28.07 10.18 -19.80
C THR A 190 27.28 10.12 -18.49
N ALA A 191 26.26 9.26 -18.41
CA ALA A 191 25.48 9.09 -17.17
C ALA A 191 26.33 8.63 -15.96
N ASN A 192 27.44 7.93 -16.20
CA ASN A 192 28.40 7.53 -15.17
C ASN A 192 29.40 8.64 -14.76
N GLY A 193 29.24 9.86 -15.29
CA GLY A 193 30.04 11.04 -14.93
C GLY A 193 31.34 11.23 -15.72
N THR A 194 31.59 10.43 -16.76
CA THR A 194 32.76 10.63 -17.63
C THR A 194 32.54 11.84 -18.53
N MET A 195 33.37 12.87 -18.39
CA MET A 195 33.32 14.06 -19.23
C MET A 195 33.63 13.69 -20.69
N ILE A 196 32.69 13.95 -21.60
CA ILE A 196 32.92 13.80 -23.05
C ILE A 196 33.54 15.10 -23.56
N VAL A 197 32.89 16.22 -23.29
CA VAL A 197 33.36 17.54 -23.70
C VAL A 197 32.90 18.61 -22.71
N PRO A 198 33.80 19.49 -22.23
CA PRO A 198 33.40 20.57 -21.32
C PRO A 198 32.45 21.54 -22.01
N ALA A 199 31.71 22.31 -21.20
CA ALA A 199 30.86 23.39 -21.69
C ALA A 199 31.67 24.45 -22.44
N ALA A 200 31.71 24.36 -23.78
CA ALA A 200 32.62 25.11 -24.63
C ALA A 200 32.00 25.51 -26.00
N TYR A 201 30.77 25.10 -26.26
CA TYR A 201 30.05 25.29 -27.52
C TYR A 201 28.77 26.09 -27.27
N SER A 202 28.32 26.90 -28.23
CA SER A 202 27.04 27.62 -28.13
C SER A 202 25.84 26.69 -28.26
N SER A 203 26.03 25.54 -28.92
CA SER A 203 25.03 24.47 -29.01
C SER A 203 25.71 23.09 -29.17
N ILE A 204 25.04 22.06 -28.68
CA ILE A 204 25.36 20.64 -28.91
C ILE A 204 24.06 19.84 -29.13
N GLU A 205 23.99 19.14 -30.26
CA GLU A 205 22.89 18.22 -30.54
C GLU A 205 23.12 16.85 -29.88
N PRO A 206 22.08 16.00 -29.73
CA PRO A 206 22.24 14.64 -29.23
C PRO A 206 23.22 13.81 -30.08
N PHE A 207 23.84 12.81 -29.47
CA PHE A 207 24.74 11.92 -30.22
C PHE A 207 23.92 11.03 -31.16
N GLN A 208 24.24 11.07 -32.43
CA GLN A 208 23.62 10.22 -33.45
C GLN A 208 24.72 9.65 -34.35
N ASP A 209 24.65 8.35 -34.66
CA ASP A 209 25.73 7.61 -35.34
C ASP A 209 27.12 7.79 -34.70
N GLY A 210 27.17 7.99 -33.37
CA GLY A 210 28.41 8.15 -32.62
C GLY A 210 29.07 9.54 -32.68
N VAL A 211 28.41 10.53 -33.31
CA VAL A 211 28.87 11.93 -33.37
C VAL A 211 27.76 12.91 -32.99
N ALA A 212 28.14 14.10 -32.52
CA ALA A 212 27.22 15.19 -32.20
C ALA A 212 27.58 16.44 -33.00
N ALA A 213 26.57 17.13 -33.51
CA ALA A 213 26.76 18.44 -34.14
C ALA A 213 27.02 19.49 -33.05
N VAL A 214 28.02 20.33 -33.24
CA VAL A 214 28.40 21.38 -32.29
C VAL A 214 28.60 22.71 -33.00
N GLU A 215 28.22 23.79 -32.32
CA GLU A 215 28.40 25.14 -32.80
C GLU A 215 29.38 25.92 -31.92
N LYS A 216 30.31 26.64 -32.56
CA LYS A 216 31.16 27.62 -31.88
C LYS A 216 31.50 28.77 -32.82
N ASN A 217 31.39 30.00 -32.34
CA ASN A 217 31.63 31.22 -33.10
C ASN A 217 30.82 31.29 -34.42
N GLY A 218 29.55 30.86 -34.38
CA GLY A 218 28.64 30.86 -35.54
C GLY A 218 29.00 29.87 -36.65
N LYS A 219 29.89 28.90 -36.36
CA LYS A 219 30.23 27.81 -37.28
C LYS A 219 29.95 26.46 -36.64
N TRP A 220 29.43 25.56 -37.47
CA TRP A 220 29.08 24.20 -37.11
C TRP A 220 30.17 23.21 -37.54
N GLY A 221 30.36 22.19 -36.72
CA GLY A 221 31.25 21.05 -36.91
C GLY A 221 30.74 19.84 -36.12
N TYR A 222 31.54 18.77 -36.01
CA TYR A 222 31.09 17.54 -35.38
C TYR A 222 32.16 16.93 -34.48
N ILE A 223 31.73 16.50 -33.29
CA ILE A 223 32.57 15.81 -32.30
C ILE A 223 32.15 14.35 -32.16
N ASN A 224 33.09 13.46 -31.82
CA ASN A 224 32.79 12.08 -31.48
C ASN A 224 32.57 11.91 -29.96
N ARG A 225 32.22 10.69 -29.53
CA ARG A 225 32.04 10.34 -28.10
C ARG A 225 33.31 10.42 -27.25
N GLN A 226 34.49 10.59 -27.86
CA GLN A 226 35.73 10.89 -27.15
C GLN A 226 35.98 12.41 -27.01
N GLY A 227 35.01 13.25 -27.39
CA GLY A 227 35.11 14.71 -27.35
C GLY A 227 35.99 15.32 -28.44
N LYS A 228 36.51 14.50 -29.36
CA LYS A 228 37.39 14.97 -30.43
C LYS A 228 36.56 15.54 -31.58
N LEU A 229 36.92 16.73 -32.05
CA LEU A 229 36.38 17.30 -33.28
C LEU A 229 36.83 16.44 -34.47
N VAL A 230 35.92 15.64 -35.01
CA VAL A 230 36.15 14.76 -36.17
C VAL A 230 35.86 15.46 -37.49
N ILE A 231 35.00 16.49 -37.47
CA ILE A 231 34.74 17.35 -38.62
C ILE A 231 34.91 18.81 -38.16
N PRO A 232 35.86 19.58 -38.73
CA PRO A 232 36.16 20.95 -38.29
C PRO A 232 34.97 21.92 -38.34
N LEU A 233 35.00 22.93 -37.48
CA LEU A 233 34.03 24.04 -37.45
C LEU A 233 34.15 24.90 -38.71
N GLN A 234 33.40 24.56 -39.76
CA GLN A 234 33.52 25.21 -41.07
C GLN A 234 32.18 25.48 -41.77
N PHE A 235 31.07 24.95 -41.24
CA PHE A 235 29.76 25.08 -41.85
C PHE A 235 28.99 26.26 -41.25
N GLN A 236 28.17 26.92 -42.07
CA GLN A 236 27.26 27.98 -41.60
C GLN A 236 26.10 27.39 -40.79
N TYR A 237 25.76 26.12 -41.03
CA TYR A 237 24.75 25.36 -40.30
C TYR A 237 25.00 23.86 -40.51
N GLY A 238 24.68 23.02 -39.53
CA GLY A 238 24.79 21.56 -39.64
C GLY A 238 23.76 20.84 -38.80
N TYR A 239 23.00 19.93 -39.42
CA TYR A 239 22.10 19.03 -38.70
C TYR A 239 22.84 17.85 -38.09
N GLY A 240 22.24 17.18 -37.10
CA GLY A 240 22.74 15.91 -36.56
C GLY A 240 22.90 14.82 -37.63
N PHE A 241 23.78 13.87 -37.34
CA PHE A 241 23.90 12.68 -38.18
C PHE A 241 22.66 11.80 -38.06
N ALA A 242 22.37 11.03 -39.10
CA ALA A 242 21.45 9.89 -39.05
C ALA A 242 21.76 8.97 -40.23
N ASN A 243 21.78 7.66 -40.03
CA ASN A 243 22.11 6.70 -41.09
C ASN A 243 23.43 7.03 -41.84
N GLY A 244 24.44 7.53 -41.12
CA GLY A 244 25.82 7.74 -41.59
C GLY A 244 26.10 9.05 -42.36
N SER A 245 25.14 9.98 -42.45
CA SER A 245 25.30 11.25 -43.17
C SER A 245 24.66 12.44 -42.46
N ALA A 246 25.06 13.67 -42.82
CA ALA A 246 24.49 14.91 -42.29
C ALA A 246 24.29 15.97 -43.38
N ILE A 247 23.21 16.76 -43.27
CA ILE A 247 22.98 17.94 -44.09
C ILE A 247 23.70 19.12 -43.47
N VAL A 248 24.49 19.81 -44.30
CA VAL A 248 25.29 20.97 -43.91
C VAL A 248 25.17 22.10 -44.92
N LYS A 249 25.35 23.33 -44.44
CA LYS A 249 25.33 24.55 -45.26
C LYS A 249 26.72 25.16 -45.35
N LYS A 250 27.22 25.40 -46.56
CA LYS A 250 28.49 26.07 -46.85
C LYS A 250 28.31 27.01 -48.03
N ASN A 251 28.86 28.23 -47.96
CA ASN A 251 28.74 29.26 -49.01
C ASN A 251 27.28 29.53 -49.44
N ASN A 252 26.37 29.58 -48.47
CA ASN A 252 24.92 29.75 -48.63
C ASN A 252 24.20 28.65 -49.45
N ARG A 253 24.85 27.50 -49.67
CA ARG A 253 24.29 26.35 -50.39
C ARG A 253 24.32 25.11 -49.50
N TRP A 254 23.33 24.25 -49.67
CA TRP A 254 23.19 23.00 -48.92
C TRP A 254 23.86 21.84 -49.67
N GLY A 255 24.43 20.92 -48.89
CA GLY A 255 25.01 19.65 -49.35
C GLY A 255 24.92 18.59 -48.26
N VAL A 256 25.37 17.38 -48.58
CA VAL A 256 25.44 16.26 -47.63
C VAL A 256 26.89 15.83 -47.47
N ILE A 257 27.29 15.56 -46.24
CA ILE A 257 28.58 14.98 -45.90
C ILE A 257 28.41 13.61 -45.24
N ASP A 258 29.42 12.75 -45.37
CA ASP A 258 29.54 11.52 -44.59
C ASP A 258 30.19 11.80 -43.22
N LYS A 259 30.30 10.76 -42.38
CA LYS A 259 30.89 10.83 -41.03
C LYS A 259 32.36 11.28 -40.97
N ASN A 260 33.06 11.28 -42.10
CA ASN A 260 34.43 11.75 -42.22
C ASN A 260 34.50 13.19 -42.76
N GLY A 261 33.34 13.83 -42.98
CA GLY A 261 33.23 15.17 -43.57
C GLY A 261 33.40 15.17 -45.09
N LYS A 262 33.46 14.01 -45.75
CA LYS A 262 33.55 13.95 -47.22
C LYS A 262 32.20 14.32 -47.81
N VAL A 263 32.22 15.18 -48.82
CA VAL A 263 31.03 15.59 -49.56
C VAL A 263 30.44 14.39 -50.31
N VAL A 264 29.22 14.01 -49.93
CA VAL A 264 28.40 12.98 -50.57
C VAL A 264 27.51 13.61 -51.64
N ILE A 265 26.92 14.77 -51.33
CA ILE A 265 26.11 15.60 -52.23
C ILE A 265 26.71 17.02 -52.25
N PRO A 266 27.07 17.57 -53.43
CA PRO A 266 27.77 18.85 -53.54
C PRO A 266 26.95 20.05 -53.05
N PHE A 267 27.64 21.10 -52.59
CA PHE A 267 27.06 22.36 -52.09
C PHE A 267 26.52 23.26 -53.21
N ILE A 268 25.54 22.79 -53.96
CA ILE A 268 24.94 23.50 -55.11
C ILE A 268 23.43 23.71 -54.97
N TYR A 269 22.83 23.30 -53.85
CA TYR A 269 21.37 23.34 -53.66
C TYR A 269 20.94 24.51 -52.79
N ASN A 270 19.85 25.20 -53.17
CA ASN A 270 19.26 26.29 -52.35
C ASN A 270 18.46 25.76 -51.16
N ASN A 271 17.96 24.53 -51.28
CA ASN A 271 17.28 23.78 -50.23
C ASN A 271 17.62 22.30 -50.43
N LEU A 272 17.80 21.57 -49.33
CA LEU A 272 17.98 20.13 -49.36
C LEU A 272 17.28 19.50 -48.16
N VAL A 273 16.47 18.49 -48.40
CA VAL A 273 15.80 17.68 -47.39
C VAL A 273 16.46 16.31 -47.37
N LYS A 274 16.78 15.81 -46.17
CA LYS A 274 17.46 14.53 -46.03
C LYS A 274 16.44 13.41 -46.20
N LEU A 275 16.87 12.35 -46.89
CA LEU A 275 16.16 11.10 -46.94
C LEU A 275 17.08 9.98 -46.45
N SER A 276 16.52 8.82 -46.17
CA SER A 276 17.23 7.60 -45.80
C SER A 276 18.19 7.16 -46.91
N PHE A 277 19.16 6.31 -46.55
CA PHE A 277 20.11 5.69 -47.47
C PHE A 277 21.05 6.62 -48.25
N GLY A 278 21.33 7.81 -47.71
CA GLY A 278 22.22 8.76 -48.37
C GLY A 278 21.59 9.41 -49.61
N LEU A 279 20.25 9.40 -49.67
CA LEU A 279 19.47 10.17 -50.62
C LEU A 279 19.14 11.55 -50.03
N ALA A 280 18.83 12.49 -50.91
CA ALA A 280 18.25 13.76 -50.50
C ALA A 280 17.23 14.22 -51.55
N ALA A 281 16.28 15.05 -51.14
CA ALA A 281 15.35 15.71 -52.04
C ALA A 281 15.68 17.21 -52.12
N THR A 282 15.58 17.77 -53.31
CA THR A 282 15.61 19.21 -53.54
C THR A 282 14.39 19.62 -54.33
N ARG A 283 14.03 20.89 -54.26
CA ARG A 283 12.88 21.44 -54.98
C ARG A 283 13.34 22.24 -56.18
N ILE A 284 12.81 21.91 -57.36
CA ILE A 284 12.98 22.68 -58.59
C ILE A 284 11.60 23.21 -58.98
N LYS A 285 11.43 24.54 -58.93
CA LYS A 285 10.11 25.21 -59.01
C LYS A 285 9.17 24.64 -57.92
N ASP A 286 8.07 24.01 -58.32
CA ASP A 286 7.03 23.45 -57.47
C ASP A 286 7.18 21.94 -57.23
N LYS A 287 8.05 21.25 -57.99
CA LYS A 287 8.25 19.78 -57.94
C LYS A 287 9.52 19.37 -57.19
N TRP A 288 9.55 18.11 -56.76
CA TRP A 288 10.67 17.48 -56.08
C TRP A 288 11.57 16.70 -57.03
N VAL A 289 12.86 16.72 -56.75
CA VAL A 289 13.88 15.89 -57.39
C VAL A 289 14.65 15.15 -56.31
N VAL A 290 14.70 13.82 -56.41
CA VAL A 290 15.54 13.01 -55.53
C VAL A 290 16.92 12.86 -56.14
N VAL A 291 17.94 13.16 -55.34
CA VAL A 291 19.35 13.10 -55.72
C VAL A 291 20.07 12.03 -54.90
N GLN A 292 20.98 11.32 -55.57
CA GLN A 292 21.82 10.28 -54.96
C GLN A 292 23.27 10.76 -54.79
N LYS A 293 24.11 9.89 -54.23
CA LYS A 293 25.56 10.11 -54.09
C LYS A 293 26.18 10.61 -55.39
N GLY A 294 26.99 11.68 -55.30
CA GLY A 294 27.55 12.39 -56.45
C GLY A 294 26.69 13.55 -56.97
N GLY A 295 25.50 13.76 -56.40
CA GLY A 295 24.63 14.89 -56.70
C GLY A 295 23.82 14.76 -57.98
N GLN A 296 23.75 13.56 -58.57
CA GLN A 296 22.95 13.31 -59.77
C GLN A 296 21.50 12.97 -59.38
N PRO A 297 20.48 13.43 -60.14
CA PRO A 297 19.12 12.93 -60.00
C PRO A 297 19.06 11.40 -60.14
N ILE A 298 18.12 10.76 -59.46
CA ILE A 298 17.87 9.31 -59.64
C ILE A 298 17.05 9.00 -60.90
N SER A 299 16.35 10.02 -61.44
CA SER A 299 15.48 9.95 -62.61
C SER A 299 15.28 11.36 -63.17
N ASP A 300 14.93 11.46 -64.45
CA ASP A 300 14.47 12.70 -65.08
C ASP A 300 13.03 13.07 -64.67
N THR A 301 12.33 12.16 -63.98
CA THR A 301 10.97 12.38 -63.46
C THR A 301 10.99 13.43 -62.35
N LEU A 302 10.11 14.43 -62.48
CA LEU A 302 9.82 15.39 -61.41
C LEU A 302 8.66 14.88 -60.57
N PHE A 303 8.84 14.83 -59.25
CA PHE A 303 7.85 14.27 -58.34
C PHE A 303 6.94 15.35 -57.73
N ASP A 304 5.68 15.01 -57.54
CA ASP A 304 4.69 15.82 -56.82
C ASP A 304 4.98 15.82 -55.32
N ASP A 305 5.46 14.69 -54.79
CA ASP A 305 5.77 14.49 -53.37
C ASP A 305 6.88 13.45 -53.18
N VAL A 306 7.67 13.61 -52.11
CA VAL A 306 8.72 12.69 -51.69
C VAL A 306 8.68 12.52 -50.18
N ARG A 307 8.53 11.29 -49.71
CA ARG A 307 8.44 10.97 -48.28
C ARG A 307 9.41 9.86 -47.89
N ASP A 308 9.96 9.98 -46.69
CA ASP A 308 10.77 8.97 -46.05
C ASP A 308 9.89 8.25 -45.02
N GLU A 309 9.54 7.00 -45.30
CA GLU A 309 8.55 6.20 -44.55
C GLU A 309 9.16 4.82 -44.25
N ASP A 310 9.31 4.47 -42.97
CA ASP A 310 9.76 3.15 -42.49
C ASP A 310 11.08 2.65 -43.11
N GLY A 311 12.04 3.55 -43.32
CA GLY A 311 13.28 3.17 -44.00
C GLY A 311 13.05 2.82 -45.47
N LEU A 312 12.12 3.48 -46.14
CA LEU A 312 11.97 3.49 -47.59
C LEU A 312 11.67 4.91 -48.05
N VAL A 313 12.02 5.23 -49.29
CA VAL A 313 11.66 6.51 -49.89
C VAL A 313 10.51 6.29 -50.86
N LYS A 314 9.35 6.88 -50.55
CA LYS A 314 8.17 6.92 -51.40
C LYS A 314 8.19 8.18 -52.26
N VAL A 315 7.92 8.02 -53.55
CA VAL A 315 7.80 9.12 -54.51
C VAL A 315 6.44 9.08 -55.18
N THR A 316 5.86 10.25 -55.44
CA THR A 316 4.55 10.40 -56.11
C THR A 316 4.72 11.24 -57.36
N ALA A 317 4.18 10.80 -58.50
CA ALA A 317 4.14 11.55 -59.75
C ALA A 317 2.88 11.21 -60.55
N GLY A 318 2.13 12.23 -60.98
CA GLY A 318 0.96 12.07 -61.84
C GLY A 318 -0.18 11.30 -61.19
N GLY A 319 -0.32 11.40 -59.86
CA GLY A 319 -1.33 10.67 -59.08
C GLY A 319 -0.98 9.21 -58.77
N GLN A 320 0.17 8.73 -59.24
CA GLN A 320 0.68 7.40 -58.92
C GLN A 320 1.86 7.49 -57.95
N ALA A 321 2.11 6.42 -57.19
CA ALA A 321 3.21 6.33 -56.23
C ALA A 321 4.08 5.10 -56.47
N ALA A 322 5.37 5.21 -56.11
CA ALA A 322 6.34 4.12 -56.11
C ALA A 322 7.32 4.26 -54.93
N TYR A 323 8.01 3.18 -54.59
CA TYR A 323 9.19 3.23 -53.73
C TYR A 323 10.47 3.21 -54.55
N LEU A 324 11.52 3.83 -54.01
CA LEU A 324 12.85 3.76 -54.58
C LEU A 324 13.52 2.43 -54.23
N LEU A 325 14.05 1.76 -55.25
CA LEU A 325 14.65 0.44 -55.15
C LEU A 325 16.18 0.54 -55.31
N PRO A 326 16.96 -0.14 -54.46
CA PRO A 326 18.41 -0.22 -54.65
C PRO A 326 18.76 -1.17 -55.81
N GLN A 327 19.61 -0.71 -56.73
CA GLN A 327 20.18 -1.49 -57.84
C GLN A 327 21.66 -1.13 -58.04
N ASN A 328 22.58 -2.08 -57.88
CA ASN A 328 24.01 -1.93 -58.19
C ASN A 328 24.64 -0.62 -57.63
N ASN A 329 24.47 -0.36 -56.32
CA ASN A 329 24.92 0.86 -55.62
C ASN A 329 24.27 2.18 -56.07
N ARG A 330 23.15 2.13 -56.79
CA ARG A 330 22.31 3.29 -57.16
C ARG A 330 20.86 3.04 -56.77
N TYR A 331 20.06 4.10 -56.75
CA TYR A 331 18.61 3.99 -56.56
C TYR A 331 17.87 4.28 -57.85
N THR A 332 16.81 3.52 -58.11
CA THR A 332 15.90 3.69 -59.24
C THR A 332 14.46 3.78 -58.74
N VAL A 333 13.58 4.41 -59.52
CA VAL A 333 12.14 4.43 -59.23
C VAL A 333 11.56 3.03 -59.51
N GLY A 334 10.89 2.44 -58.53
CA GLY A 334 10.19 1.17 -58.68
C GLY A 334 8.93 1.27 -59.56
N PRO A 335 8.14 0.19 -59.67
CA PRO A 335 6.87 0.22 -60.39
C PRO A 335 5.92 1.26 -59.79
N MET A 336 5.29 2.07 -60.65
CA MET A 336 4.26 3.04 -60.26
C MET A 336 2.91 2.34 -60.08
N PHE A 337 2.23 2.66 -58.98
CA PHE A 337 0.92 2.13 -58.60
C PHE A 337 -0.08 3.28 -58.40
N ASP A 338 -1.34 3.01 -58.70
CA ASP A 338 -2.43 3.97 -58.44
C ASP A 338 -2.72 4.10 -56.95
N GLU A 339 -2.40 3.06 -56.17
CA GLU A 339 -2.63 3.02 -54.72
C GLU A 339 -1.64 2.09 -54.02
N ILE A 340 -1.13 2.52 -52.87
CA ILE A 340 -0.27 1.74 -51.98
C ILE A 340 -0.81 1.91 -50.56
N LYS A 341 -1.26 0.81 -49.95
CA LYS A 341 -1.79 0.77 -48.57
C LYS A 341 -0.85 0.03 -47.64
N TYR A 342 -0.62 0.60 -46.47
CA TYR A 342 0.10 -0.04 -45.38
C TYR A 342 -0.78 -1.12 -44.73
N SER A 343 -0.19 -2.26 -44.39
CA SER A 343 -0.83 -3.27 -43.55
C SER A 343 -0.26 -3.17 -42.14
N TYR A 344 -1.12 -3.02 -41.14
CA TYR A 344 -0.70 -3.06 -39.73
C TYR A 344 -0.38 -4.48 -39.26
N ALA A 345 -0.77 -5.51 -40.03
CA ALA A 345 -0.67 -6.91 -39.64
C ALA A 345 0.55 -7.64 -40.26
N SER A 346 1.19 -7.07 -41.28
CA SER A 346 2.26 -7.75 -42.02
C SER A 346 3.29 -6.76 -42.59
N PRO A 347 4.58 -7.11 -42.69
CA PRO A 347 5.64 -6.28 -43.27
C PRO A 347 5.57 -6.19 -44.81
N ILE A 348 4.36 -6.24 -45.39
CA ILE A 348 4.13 -6.09 -46.82
C ILE A 348 2.98 -5.10 -47.06
N ARG A 349 2.97 -4.45 -48.23
CA ARG A 349 2.05 -3.38 -48.60
C ARG A 349 1.12 -3.84 -49.73
N LYS A 350 -0.16 -3.52 -49.61
CA LYS A 350 -1.18 -3.81 -50.62
C LYS A 350 -1.08 -2.78 -51.74
N VAL A 351 -0.98 -3.23 -52.97
CA VAL A 351 -0.77 -2.36 -54.14
C VAL A 351 -1.88 -2.54 -55.17
N ARG A 352 -2.27 -1.44 -55.85
CA ARG A 352 -3.25 -1.47 -56.94
C ARG A 352 -2.67 -0.90 -58.23
N LYS A 353 -2.96 -1.59 -59.33
CA LYS A 353 -2.68 -1.12 -60.69
C LYS A 353 -3.91 -1.35 -61.57
N GLY A 354 -4.52 -0.27 -62.05
CA GLY A 354 -5.82 -0.31 -62.69
C GLY A 354 -6.91 -0.85 -61.75
N ALA A 355 -7.63 -1.88 -62.21
CA ALA A 355 -8.65 -2.57 -61.41
C ALA A 355 -8.08 -3.66 -60.49
N PHE A 356 -6.81 -4.02 -60.65
CA PHE A 356 -6.25 -5.23 -60.04
C PHE A 356 -5.36 -4.94 -58.83
N TRP A 357 -5.43 -5.85 -57.86
CA TRP A 357 -4.73 -5.78 -56.58
C TRP A 357 -3.66 -6.86 -56.44
N GLY A 358 -2.60 -6.52 -55.72
CA GLY A 358 -1.49 -7.40 -55.38
C GLY A 358 -0.79 -6.97 -54.09
N TRP A 359 0.38 -7.54 -53.85
CA TRP A 359 1.19 -7.29 -52.66
C TRP A 359 2.65 -7.04 -53.01
N MET A 360 3.29 -6.19 -52.21
CA MET A 360 4.69 -5.79 -52.37
C MET A 360 5.38 -5.85 -51.01
N ASP A 361 6.60 -6.38 -50.94
CA ASP A 361 7.34 -6.46 -49.69
C ASP A 361 7.89 -5.10 -49.21
N ASN A 362 8.47 -5.09 -48.01
CA ASN A 362 9.17 -3.94 -47.42
C ASN A 362 10.45 -3.52 -48.16
N SER A 363 10.89 -4.21 -49.22
CA SER A 363 11.96 -3.70 -50.09
C SER A 363 11.41 -2.90 -51.28
N GLY A 364 10.07 -2.89 -51.45
CA GLY A 364 9.41 -2.32 -52.63
C GLY A 364 9.32 -3.31 -53.80
N LYS A 365 9.64 -4.59 -53.59
CA LYS A 365 9.53 -5.64 -54.61
C LYS A 365 8.12 -6.23 -54.61
N VAL A 366 7.50 -6.32 -55.78
CA VAL A 366 6.18 -6.96 -55.94
C VAL A 366 6.32 -8.46 -55.67
N VAL A 367 5.60 -8.96 -54.67
CA VAL A 367 5.61 -10.36 -54.23
C VAL A 367 4.38 -11.12 -54.73
N VAL A 368 3.23 -10.45 -54.81
CA VAL A 368 2.02 -10.92 -55.52
C VAL A 368 1.67 -9.89 -56.58
N GLN A 369 1.69 -10.30 -57.85
CA GLN A 369 1.40 -9.39 -58.96
C GLN A 369 -0.01 -8.81 -58.85
N PRO A 370 -0.22 -7.52 -59.19
CA PRO A 370 -1.55 -6.91 -59.21
C PRO A 370 -2.35 -7.38 -60.44
N VAL A 371 -2.83 -8.61 -60.37
CA VAL A 371 -3.61 -9.29 -61.44
C VAL A 371 -4.91 -9.92 -60.91
N TYR A 372 -5.23 -9.68 -59.63
CA TYR A 372 -6.39 -10.24 -58.94
C TYR A 372 -7.44 -9.15 -58.72
N ASP A 373 -8.72 -9.50 -58.79
CA ASP A 373 -9.82 -8.55 -58.56
C ASP A 373 -9.87 -8.10 -57.10
N ALA A 374 -9.47 -9.00 -56.17
CA ALA A 374 -9.24 -8.67 -54.77
C ALA A 374 -8.16 -9.56 -54.16
N VAL A 375 -7.53 -9.06 -53.11
CA VAL A 375 -6.58 -9.79 -52.26
C VAL A 375 -6.84 -9.44 -50.80
N ASN A 376 -6.80 -10.42 -49.90
CA ASN A 376 -6.87 -10.21 -48.46
C ASN A 376 -5.47 -10.08 -47.85
N GLU A 377 -5.43 -9.73 -46.56
CA GLU A 377 -4.20 -9.73 -45.77
C GLU A 377 -3.55 -11.12 -45.78
N PRO A 378 -2.21 -11.20 -45.89
CA PRO A 378 -1.49 -12.46 -45.73
C PRO A 378 -1.66 -13.01 -44.32
N SER A 379 -1.81 -14.32 -44.23
CA SER A 379 -1.81 -15.04 -42.95
C SER A 379 -1.10 -16.37 -43.10
N GLU A 380 -0.21 -16.69 -42.16
CA GLU A 380 0.58 -17.93 -42.14
C GLU A 380 1.31 -18.25 -43.46
N GLY A 381 1.77 -17.21 -44.18
CA GLY A 381 2.50 -17.36 -45.45
C GLY A 381 1.62 -17.55 -46.70
N LEU A 382 0.30 -17.50 -46.55
CA LEU A 382 -0.67 -17.57 -47.65
C LEU A 382 -1.47 -16.27 -47.78
N VAL A 383 -1.90 -15.96 -49.00
CA VAL A 383 -2.72 -14.80 -49.33
C VAL A 383 -3.99 -15.30 -50.00
N ALA A 384 -5.15 -14.96 -49.44
CA ALA A 384 -6.41 -15.22 -50.14
C ALA A 384 -6.56 -14.24 -51.31
N VAL A 385 -6.78 -14.80 -52.50
CA VAL A 385 -6.86 -14.06 -53.76
C VAL A 385 -8.16 -14.38 -54.48
N ASN A 386 -8.78 -13.36 -55.07
CA ASN A 386 -10.00 -13.48 -55.87
C ASN A 386 -9.71 -13.18 -57.33
N LYS A 387 -10.22 -14.02 -58.22
CA LYS A 387 -10.22 -13.77 -59.65
C LYS A 387 -11.51 -14.31 -60.25
N ASP A 388 -12.16 -13.52 -61.10
CA ASP A 388 -13.39 -13.87 -61.80
C ASP A 388 -14.50 -14.33 -60.82
N GLY A 389 -14.56 -13.71 -59.64
CA GLY A 389 -15.54 -13.99 -58.60
C GLY A 389 -15.26 -15.21 -57.73
N LYS A 390 -14.19 -15.98 -57.99
CA LYS A 390 -13.81 -17.15 -57.17
C LYS A 390 -12.54 -16.88 -56.35
N TRP A 391 -12.58 -17.34 -55.10
CA TRP A 391 -11.50 -17.22 -54.14
C TRP A 391 -10.66 -18.50 -54.05
N GLY A 392 -9.37 -18.31 -53.80
CA GLY A 392 -8.38 -19.34 -53.50
C GLY A 392 -7.23 -18.73 -52.70
N TYR A 393 -6.11 -19.44 -52.60
CA TYR A 393 -4.92 -18.95 -51.88
C TYR A 393 -3.66 -19.11 -52.70
N CYS A 394 -2.78 -18.11 -52.65
CA CYS A 394 -1.43 -18.20 -53.19
C CYS A 394 -0.37 -18.03 -52.10
N SER A 395 0.85 -18.50 -52.37
CA SER A 395 2.00 -18.19 -51.54
C SER A 395 2.36 -16.71 -51.65
N LEU A 396 3.24 -16.23 -50.78
CA LEU A 396 3.80 -14.88 -50.88
C LEU A 396 4.57 -14.64 -52.18
N GLN A 397 4.96 -15.67 -52.93
CA GLN A 397 5.60 -15.52 -54.25
C GLN A 397 4.58 -15.44 -55.40
N GLY A 398 3.28 -15.46 -55.09
CA GLY A 398 2.19 -15.41 -56.06
C GLY A 398 1.83 -16.76 -56.68
N THR A 399 2.43 -17.86 -56.25
CA THR A 399 2.09 -19.22 -56.71
C THR A 399 0.79 -19.66 -56.09
N VAL A 400 -0.24 -19.99 -56.90
CA VAL A 400 -1.51 -20.53 -56.38
C VAL A 400 -1.25 -21.87 -55.68
N VAL A 401 -1.56 -21.94 -54.39
CA VAL A 401 -1.42 -23.14 -53.54
C VAL A 401 -2.77 -23.85 -53.43
N ILE A 402 -3.84 -23.08 -53.23
CA ILE A 402 -5.20 -23.59 -53.14
C ILE A 402 -6.00 -22.98 -54.31
N PRO A 403 -6.58 -23.81 -55.20
CA PRO A 403 -7.27 -23.34 -56.41
C PRO A 403 -8.39 -22.33 -56.14
N LEU A 404 -8.56 -21.39 -57.07
CA LEU A 404 -9.62 -20.37 -57.02
C LEU A 404 -10.96 -20.99 -57.44
N ARG A 405 -11.69 -21.54 -56.48
CA ARG A 405 -12.97 -22.24 -56.73
C ARG A 405 -14.04 -21.99 -55.68
N TYR A 406 -13.73 -21.25 -54.62
CA TYR A 406 -14.64 -20.99 -53.50
C TYR A 406 -15.39 -19.68 -53.70
N ASP A 407 -16.62 -19.59 -53.20
CA ASP A 407 -17.40 -18.36 -53.25
C ASP A 407 -16.93 -17.34 -52.19
N GLU A 408 -16.50 -17.85 -51.04
CA GLU A 408 -15.91 -17.05 -49.97
C GLU A 408 -14.82 -17.85 -49.24
N VAL A 409 -13.81 -17.15 -48.72
CA VAL A 409 -12.75 -17.75 -47.90
C VAL A 409 -12.37 -16.84 -46.74
N ARG A 410 -11.96 -17.42 -45.61
CA ARG A 410 -11.43 -16.68 -44.45
C ARG A 410 -9.90 -16.77 -44.38
N PRO A 411 -9.20 -15.86 -43.69
CA PRO A 411 -7.76 -15.98 -43.51
C PRO A 411 -7.36 -17.33 -42.90
N VAL A 412 -6.18 -17.83 -43.28
CA VAL A 412 -5.61 -19.04 -42.68
C VAL A 412 -5.21 -18.73 -41.25
N SER A 413 -5.62 -19.55 -40.29
CA SER A 413 -5.28 -19.43 -38.87
C SER A 413 -5.15 -20.82 -38.27
N LYS A 414 -4.14 -21.04 -37.42
CA LYS A 414 -3.81 -22.34 -36.81
C LYS A 414 -3.67 -23.45 -37.86
N GLY A 415 -3.11 -23.11 -39.03
CA GLY A 415 -2.90 -24.04 -40.15
C GLY A 415 -4.16 -24.47 -40.90
N ARG A 416 -5.30 -23.79 -40.71
CA ARG A 416 -6.61 -24.11 -41.32
C ARG A 416 -7.36 -22.86 -41.78
N ALA A 417 -8.34 -23.02 -42.67
CA ALA A 417 -9.13 -21.91 -43.19
C ALA A 417 -10.57 -22.30 -43.53
N ARG A 418 -11.52 -21.43 -43.18
CA ARG A 418 -12.93 -21.59 -43.51
C ARG A 418 -13.17 -21.24 -44.97
N ILE A 419 -13.93 -22.07 -45.65
CA ILE A 419 -14.29 -21.92 -47.06
C ILE A 419 -15.80 -22.06 -47.24
N ASN A 420 -16.37 -21.33 -48.19
CA ASN A 420 -17.78 -21.42 -48.56
C ASN A 420 -17.92 -21.84 -50.03
N ILE A 421 -18.83 -22.77 -50.29
CA ILE A 421 -19.29 -23.17 -51.62
C ILE A 421 -20.81 -23.23 -51.58
N ASP A 422 -21.48 -22.53 -52.49
CA ASP A 422 -22.94 -22.53 -52.64
C ASP A 422 -23.69 -22.25 -51.32
N GLY A 423 -23.13 -21.37 -50.49
CA GLY A 423 -23.71 -20.97 -49.20
C GLY A 423 -23.35 -21.90 -48.04
N LYS A 424 -22.68 -23.03 -48.27
CA LYS A 424 -22.29 -23.99 -47.22
C LYS A 424 -20.82 -23.85 -46.82
N TRP A 425 -20.60 -23.68 -45.52
CA TRP A 425 -19.29 -23.56 -44.89
C TRP A 425 -18.64 -24.92 -44.63
N GLY A 426 -17.33 -24.97 -44.88
CA GLY A 426 -16.43 -26.07 -44.55
C GLY A 426 -15.07 -25.54 -44.12
N MET A 427 -14.14 -26.44 -43.84
CA MET A 427 -12.78 -26.10 -43.39
C MET A 427 -11.76 -26.92 -44.16
N ILE A 428 -10.69 -26.27 -44.61
CA ILE A 428 -9.51 -26.90 -45.19
C ILE A 428 -8.28 -26.64 -44.34
N ARG A 429 -7.27 -27.49 -44.45
CA ARG A 429 -5.93 -27.18 -43.96
C ARG A 429 -5.22 -26.23 -44.93
N ALA A 430 -4.12 -25.61 -44.48
CA ALA A 430 -3.32 -24.68 -45.28
C ALA A 430 -2.72 -25.30 -46.57
N ASP A 431 -2.63 -26.63 -46.65
CA ASP A 431 -2.24 -27.37 -47.85
C ASP A 431 -3.40 -27.60 -48.84
N GLY A 432 -4.62 -27.17 -48.49
CA GLY A 432 -5.84 -27.36 -49.27
C GLY A 432 -6.59 -28.67 -49.01
N SER A 433 -6.09 -29.55 -48.14
CA SER A 433 -6.79 -30.79 -47.77
C SER A 433 -8.04 -30.49 -46.95
N LEU A 434 -9.13 -31.22 -47.21
CA LEU A 434 -10.40 -31.05 -46.49
C LEU A 434 -10.27 -31.52 -45.03
N LEU A 435 -10.71 -30.70 -44.09
CA LEU A 435 -10.82 -31.01 -42.66
C LEU A 435 -12.29 -31.19 -42.26
N ILE A 436 -13.15 -30.25 -42.65
CA ILE A 436 -14.61 -30.29 -42.41
C ILE A 436 -15.32 -30.12 -43.75
N PRO A 437 -16.23 -31.04 -44.14
CA PRO A 437 -17.02 -30.92 -45.36
C PRO A 437 -17.83 -29.61 -45.44
N ASN A 438 -18.07 -29.13 -46.67
CA ASN A 438 -18.92 -27.96 -46.96
C ASN A 438 -20.41 -28.31 -46.85
N ASP A 439 -20.85 -28.71 -45.66
CA ASP A 439 -22.22 -29.20 -45.41
C ASP A 439 -23.02 -28.33 -44.43
N TYR A 440 -22.40 -27.28 -43.87
CA TYR A 440 -22.93 -26.52 -42.74
C TYR A 440 -23.38 -25.11 -43.15
N ASP A 441 -24.48 -24.63 -42.60
CA ASP A 441 -24.99 -23.27 -42.80
C ASP A 441 -24.12 -22.23 -42.09
N GLN A 442 -23.55 -22.60 -40.93
CA GLN A 442 -22.57 -21.82 -40.19
C GLN A 442 -21.48 -22.73 -39.64
N LEU A 443 -20.26 -22.18 -39.54
CA LEU A 443 -19.09 -22.87 -38.99
C LEU A 443 -18.19 -21.86 -38.27
N SER A 444 -17.98 -22.07 -36.97
CA SER A 444 -17.05 -21.28 -36.16
C SER A 444 -16.14 -22.19 -35.32
N GLU A 445 -15.04 -21.63 -34.83
CA GLU A 445 -14.09 -22.30 -33.95
C GLU A 445 -14.06 -21.53 -32.64
N ASP A 446 -14.11 -22.26 -31.52
CA ASP A 446 -13.87 -21.70 -30.20
C ASP A 446 -12.37 -21.59 -29.94
N ASP A 447 -11.90 -20.38 -29.61
CA ASP A 447 -10.46 -20.10 -29.54
C ASP A 447 -9.77 -20.74 -28.34
N GLU A 448 -10.48 -20.96 -27.24
CA GLU A 448 -9.94 -21.55 -26.01
C GLU A 448 -9.80 -23.07 -26.14
N THR A 449 -10.81 -23.73 -26.68
CA THR A 449 -10.90 -25.21 -26.71
C THR A 449 -10.48 -25.81 -28.06
N GLY A 450 -10.53 -25.03 -29.14
CA GLY A 450 -10.31 -25.51 -30.51
C GLY A 450 -11.43 -26.39 -31.06
N LEU A 451 -12.57 -26.49 -30.37
CA LEU A 451 -13.80 -27.15 -30.83
C LEU A 451 -14.50 -26.31 -31.90
N PHE A 452 -15.28 -26.96 -32.76
CA PHE A 452 -16.04 -26.26 -33.80
C PHE A 452 -17.52 -26.26 -33.50
N VAL A 453 -18.14 -25.08 -33.51
CA VAL A 453 -19.59 -24.94 -33.47
C VAL A 453 -20.12 -24.90 -34.89
N VAL A 454 -21.12 -25.73 -35.18
CA VAL A 454 -21.69 -25.89 -36.51
C VAL A 454 -23.20 -25.75 -36.49
N GLU A 455 -23.74 -25.13 -37.53
CA GLU A 455 -25.19 -25.06 -37.77
C GLU A 455 -25.54 -25.85 -39.03
N LYS A 456 -26.58 -26.68 -38.95
CA LYS A 456 -27.13 -27.41 -40.07
C LYS A 456 -28.66 -27.44 -39.96
N ASP A 457 -29.34 -26.98 -41.01
CA ASP A 457 -30.81 -26.97 -41.10
C ASP A 457 -31.48 -26.24 -39.91
N GLY A 458 -30.85 -25.15 -39.44
CA GLY A 458 -31.32 -24.33 -38.32
C GLY A 458 -31.07 -24.93 -36.93
N LYS A 459 -30.27 -26.00 -36.83
CA LYS A 459 -29.88 -26.64 -35.58
C LYS A 459 -28.37 -26.60 -35.37
N THR A 460 -27.96 -26.45 -34.12
CA THR A 460 -26.56 -26.28 -33.73
C THR A 460 -25.99 -27.54 -33.07
N GLY A 461 -24.70 -27.78 -33.32
CA GLY A 461 -23.94 -28.90 -32.77
C GLY A 461 -22.45 -28.55 -32.65
N VAL A 462 -21.66 -29.52 -32.19
CA VAL A 462 -20.22 -29.33 -31.93
C VAL A 462 -19.42 -30.48 -32.54
N LEU A 463 -18.34 -30.14 -33.23
CA LEU A 463 -17.34 -31.07 -33.73
C LEU A 463 -16.04 -30.94 -32.91
N ASP A 464 -15.29 -32.04 -32.79
CA ASP A 464 -13.95 -32.01 -32.24
C ASP A 464 -12.95 -31.31 -33.17
N GLN A 465 -11.72 -31.08 -32.69
CA GLN A 465 -10.62 -30.48 -33.44
C GLN A 465 -10.23 -31.20 -34.74
N HIS A 466 -10.72 -32.43 -34.96
CA HIS A 466 -10.50 -33.23 -36.17
C HIS A 466 -11.71 -33.20 -37.12
N GLY A 467 -12.77 -32.45 -36.79
CA GLY A 467 -13.99 -32.34 -37.58
C GLY A 467 -14.99 -33.46 -37.34
N LYS A 468 -14.81 -34.28 -36.29
CA LYS A 468 -15.73 -35.37 -35.96
C LYS A 468 -16.86 -34.86 -35.05
N PRO A 469 -18.13 -35.20 -35.30
CA PRO A 469 -19.23 -34.82 -34.41
C PRO A 469 -19.06 -35.39 -32.99
N ILE A 470 -19.11 -34.50 -31.99
CA ILE A 470 -19.22 -34.85 -30.56
C ILE A 470 -20.60 -34.50 -30.00
N VAL A 471 -21.21 -33.44 -30.50
CA VAL A 471 -22.61 -33.06 -30.25
C VAL A 471 -23.28 -32.92 -31.62
N PRO A 472 -24.28 -33.75 -31.98
CA PRO A 472 -24.93 -33.65 -33.29
C PRO A 472 -25.72 -32.33 -33.42
N PRO A 473 -25.88 -31.78 -34.65
CA PRO A 473 -26.62 -30.54 -34.87
C PRO A 473 -28.13 -30.78 -34.79
N VAL A 474 -28.64 -30.94 -33.56
CA VAL A 474 -30.06 -31.17 -33.25
C VAL A 474 -30.61 -30.20 -32.21
N TYR A 475 -29.75 -29.35 -31.65
CA TYR A 475 -30.08 -28.38 -30.60
C TYR A 475 -30.46 -27.03 -31.21
N ASP A 476 -31.27 -26.25 -30.49
CA ASP A 476 -31.60 -24.88 -30.92
C ASP A 476 -30.40 -23.95 -30.76
N ASP A 477 -29.59 -24.16 -29.71
CA ASP A 477 -28.38 -23.41 -29.43
C ASP A 477 -27.36 -24.26 -28.63
N VAL A 478 -26.08 -23.98 -28.80
CA VAL A 478 -24.97 -24.58 -28.04
C VAL A 478 -23.99 -23.49 -27.61
N MET A 479 -23.51 -23.57 -26.37
CA MET A 479 -22.53 -22.62 -25.82
C MET A 479 -21.38 -23.35 -25.14
N ILE A 480 -20.15 -23.07 -25.57
CA ILE A 480 -18.94 -23.69 -25.02
C ILE A 480 -18.43 -22.84 -23.85
N SER A 481 -18.03 -23.50 -22.76
CA SER A 481 -17.35 -22.91 -21.61
C SER A 481 -16.31 -23.90 -21.10
N LYS A 482 -15.04 -23.67 -21.47
CA LYS A 482 -13.93 -24.60 -21.22
C LYS A 482 -14.30 -26.03 -21.65
N GLU A 483 -14.25 -27.00 -20.75
CA GLU A 483 -14.53 -28.41 -21.05
C GLU A 483 -16.03 -28.77 -21.03
N LEU A 484 -16.93 -27.79 -20.95
CA LEU A 484 -18.37 -28.01 -20.94
C LEU A 484 -19.08 -27.32 -22.10
N VAL A 485 -20.08 -27.99 -22.65
CA VAL A 485 -20.95 -27.47 -23.71
C VAL A 485 -22.38 -27.42 -23.18
N LYS A 486 -22.95 -26.22 -22.99
CA LYS A 486 -24.38 -26.06 -22.70
C LYS A 486 -25.20 -26.37 -23.95
N LEU A 487 -26.27 -27.14 -23.77
CA LEU A 487 -27.16 -27.61 -24.83
C LEU A 487 -28.55 -27.03 -24.61
N THR A 488 -29.12 -26.34 -25.60
CA THR A 488 -30.46 -25.74 -25.49
C THR A 488 -31.42 -26.42 -26.47
N LEU A 489 -32.57 -26.88 -25.97
CA LEU A 489 -33.65 -27.46 -26.78
C LEU A 489 -35.01 -26.98 -26.24
N GLY A 490 -35.72 -26.21 -27.05
CA GLY A 490 -36.92 -25.48 -26.63
C GLY A 490 -36.61 -24.53 -25.48
N SER A 491 -37.39 -24.63 -24.40
CA SER A 491 -37.15 -23.88 -23.16
C SER A 491 -36.24 -24.61 -22.17
N LYS A 492 -35.71 -25.78 -22.53
CA LYS A 492 -34.91 -26.62 -21.64
C LYS A 492 -33.45 -26.56 -21.99
N VAL A 493 -32.62 -26.71 -20.95
CA VAL A 493 -31.17 -26.73 -21.06
C VAL A 493 -30.58 -27.98 -20.43
N GLY A 494 -29.47 -28.43 -21.02
CA GLY A 494 -28.65 -29.55 -20.60
C GLY A 494 -27.18 -29.21 -20.83
N PHE A 495 -26.30 -30.20 -20.71
CA PHE A 495 -24.88 -29.99 -20.97
C PHE A 495 -24.18 -31.27 -21.43
N TYR A 496 -23.06 -31.10 -22.12
CA TYR A 496 -22.13 -32.16 -22.52
C TYR A 496 -20.76 -31.87 -21.90
N ASP A 497 -20.17 -32.87 -21.26
CA ASP A 497 -18.81 -32.79 -20.72
C ASP A 497 -17.82 -33.39 -21.72
N VAL A 498 -16.90 -32.57 -22.19
CA VAL A 498 -15.89 -32.91 -23.20
C VAL A 498 -14.90 -33.95 -22.66
N ASN A 499 -14.58 -33.90 -21.36
CA ASN A 499 -13.62 -34.80 -20.74
C ASN A 499 -14.18 -36.21 -20.57
N SER A 500 -15.35 -36.34 -19.96
CA SER A 500 -15.99 -37.64 -19.75
C SER A 500 -16.75 -38.15 -20.98
N LYS A 501 -17.00 -37.28 -21.97
CA LYS A 501 -17.84 -37.54 -23.16
C LYS A 501 -19.26 -37.96 -22.78
N THR A 502 -19.78 -37.42 -21.68
CA THR A 502 -21.12 -37.70 -21.19
C THR A 502 -22.07 -36.57 -21.53
N THR A 503 -23.32 -36.92 -21.82
CA THR A 503 -24.38 -35.95 -22.13
C THR A 503 -25.43 -36.00 -21.04
N THR A 504 -25.75 -34.84 -20.48
CA THR A 504 -26.97 -34.61 -19.72
C THR A 504 -27.98 -33.93 -20.63
N GLU A 505 -28.98 -34.68 -21.06
CA GLU A 505 -30.02 -34.21 -21.98
C GLU A 505 -30.74 -32.96 -21.46
N PRO A 506 -31.17 -32.03 -22.35
CA PRO A 506 -31.91 -30.84 -21.95
C PRO A 506 -33.19 -31.17 -21.17
N GLN A 507 -33.17 -30.86 -19.87
CA GLN A 507 -34.26 -31.15 -18.94
C GLN A 507 -34.47 -30.07 -17.87
N PHE A 508 -33.49 -29.18 -17.69
CA PHE A 508 -33.53 -28.10 -16.70
C PHE A 508 -34.14 -26.83 -17.29
N ASP A 509 -34.78 -26.02 -16.46
CA ASP A 509 -35.33 -24.71 -16.86
C ASP A 509 -34.24 -23.64 -16.97
N GLY A 510 -33.10 -23.85 -16.32
CA GLY A 510 -31.94 -22.96 -16.30
C GLY A 510 -30.68 -23.71 -15.92
N LEU A 511 -29.53 -23.21 -16.36
CA LEU A 511 -28.20 -23.78 -16.09
C LEU A 511 -27.17 -22.66 -16.09
N LEU A 512 -26.37 -22.56 -15.02
CA LEU A 512 -25.28 -21.62 -14.88
C LEU A 512 -23.99 -22.36 -14.51
N PHE A 513 -22.89 -21.93 -15.12
CA PHE A 513 -21.55 -22.41 -14.81
C PHE A 513 -21.10 -21.83 -13.47
N THR A 514 -20.50 -22.67 -12.63
CA THR A 514 -19.84 -22.20 -11.41
C THR A 514 -18.36 -21.94 -11.70
N GLY A 515 -17.66 -21.25 -10.80
CA GLY A 515 -16.20 -21.15 -10.86
C GLY A 515 -15.49 -22.50 -10.68
N TYR A 516 -16.21 -23.56 -10.28
CA TYR A 516 -15.67 -24.91 -10.12
C TYR A 516 -15.81 -25.72 -11.41
N PRO A 517 -14.79 -26.50 -11.80
CA PRO A 517 -14.78 -27.26 -13.05
C PRO A 517 -15.79 -28.41 -13.07
N ASP A 518 -16.23 -28.90 -11.91
CA ASP A 518 -17.03 -30.11 -11.78
C ASP A 518 -18.45 -29.88 -11.23
N VAL A 519 -18.84 -28.64 -10.94
CA VAL A 519 -20.14 -28.28 -10.34
C VAL A 519 -20.87 -27.22 -11.17
N LEU A 520 -22.17 -27.42 -11.37
CA LEU A 520 -23.08 -26.52 -12.08
C LEU A 520 -24.29 -26.20 -11.19
N THR A 521 -24.88 -25.01 -11.33
CA THR A 521 -26.22 -24.74 -10.78
C THR A 521 -27.27 -24.93 -11.86
N PHE A 522 -28.39 -25.53 -11.48
CA PHE A 522 -29.50 -25.82 -12.39
C PHE A 522 -30.82 -25.37 -11.76
N GLN A 523 -31.78 -25.05 -12.61
CA GLN A 523 -33.12 -24.63 -12.20
C GLN A 523 -34.15 -25.69 -12.60
N LYS A 524 -35.12 -25.95 -11.71
CA LYS A 524 -36.30 -26.77 -11.97
C LYS A 524 -37.52 -26.05 -11.41
N GLY A 525 -38.43 -25.60 -12.27
CA GLY A 525 -39.48 -24.66 -11.89
C GLY A 525 -38.88 -23.30 -11.51
N ASP A 526 -39.29 -22.76 -10.36
CA ASP A 526 -38.80 -21.50 -9.80
C ASP A 526 -37.59 -21.70 -8.85
N LYS A 527 -37.14 -22.93 -8.63
CA LYS A 527 -36.10 -23.28 -7.64
C LYS A 527 -34.78 -23.71 -8.26
N TRP A 528 -33.70 -23.39 -7.56
CA TRP A 528 -32.32 -23.67 -7.91
C TRP A 528 -31.74 -24.80 -7.06
N GLY A 529 -30.94 -25.64 -7.71
CA GLY A 529 -30.13 -26.71 -7.14
C GLY A 529 -28.72 -26.70 -7.74
N ALA A 530 -27.88 -27.64 -7.30
CA ALA A 530 -26.55 -27.85 -7.85
C ALA A 530 -26.32 -29.32 -8.22
N ILE A 531 -25.61 -29.54 -9.31
CA ILE A 531 -25.36 -30.85 -9.93
C ILE A 531 -23.89 -30.95 -10.31
N THR A 532 -23.31 -32.15 -10.20
CA THR A 532 -21.97 -32.38 -10.73
C THR A 532 -22.03 -32.61 -12.25
N VAL A 533 -20.90 -32.43 -12.93
CA VAL A 533 -20.79 -32.78 -14.37
C VAL A 533 -21.05 -34.26 -14.66
N ALA A 534 -20.91 -35.13 -13.64
CA ALA A 534 -21.30 -36.55 -13.72
C ALA A 534 -22.82 -36.78 -13.57
N GLY A 535 -23.63 -35.72 -13.46
CA GLY A 535 -25.09 -35.80 -13.33
C GLY A 535 -25.60 -36.08 -11.92
N LYS A 536 -24.75 -36.05 -10.89
CA LYS A 536 -25.18 -36.25 -9.49
C LYS A 536 -25.70 -34.94 -8.93
N VAL A 537 -26.99 -34.88 -8.57
CA VAL A 537 -27.56 -33.75 -7.82
C VAL A 537 -26.91 -33.72 -6.43
N ILE A 538 -26.20 -32.63 -6.11
CA ILE A 538 -25.54 -32.41 -4.81
C ILE A 538 -26.35 -31.47 -3.93
N ILE A 539 -27.04 -30.50 -4.51
CA ILE A 539 -27.99 -29.62 -3.81
C ILE A 539 -29.35 -29.76 -4.51
N PRO A 540 -30.41 -30.22 -3.83
CA PRO A 540 -31.71 -30.37 -4.45
C PRO A 540 -32.29 -29.01 -4.88
N PRO A 541 -33.12 -28.96 -5.94
CA PRO A 541 -33.66 -27.70 -6.46
C PRO A 541 -34.82 -27.21 -5.61
N VAL A 542 -34.51 -26.71 -4.41
CA VAL A 542 -35.50 -26.22 -3.43
C VAL A 542 -35.26 -24.77 -3.02
N TYR A 543 -34.13 -24.18 -3.41
CA TYR A 543 -33.71 -22.84 -3.01
C TYR A 543 -34.16 -21.79 -4.03
N ASP A 544 -34.42 -20.57 -3.58
CA ASP A 544 -34.73 -19.43 -4.45
C ASP A 544 -33.46 -18.92 -5.17
N GLU A 545 -32.29 -19.10 -4.56
CA GLU A 545 -30.99 -18.67 -5.12
C GLU A 545 -29.85 -19.54 -4.59
N ILE A 546 -28.83 -19.78 -5.42
CA ILE A 546 -27.57 -20.44 -5.06
C ILE A 546 -26.41 -19.65 -5.66
N ALA A 547 -25.43 -19.28 -4.83
CA ALA A 547 -24.25 -18.52 -5.26
C ALA A 547 -22.95 -19.11 -4.71
N PHE A 548 -22.00 -19.38 -5.61
CA PHE A 548 -20.63 -19.78 -5.29
C PHE A 548 -19.68 -18.57 -5.38
N ASP A 549 -18.64 -18.51 -4.53
CA ASP A 549 -17.58 -17.49 -4.66
C ASP A 549 -16.59 -17.94 -5.75
N TRP A 550 -16.43 -17.12 -6.79
CA TRP A 550 -15.61 -17.41 -7.97
C TRP A 550 -14.12 -17.18 -7.73
N ARG A 551 -13.73 -16.59 -6.59
CA ARG A 551 -12.37 -16.12 -6.36
C ARG A 551 -11.38 -17.14 -5.78
N GLN A 552 -11.81 -18.30 -5.27
CA GLN A 552 -10.88 -19.25 -4.64
C GLN A 552 -11.38 -20.71 -4.65
N GLU A 553 -10.45 -21.65 -4.88
CA GLU A 553 -10.69 -23.10 -4.95
C GLU A 553 -10.97 -23.76 -3.59
N GLU A 554 -10.68 -23.09 -2.47
CA GLU A 554 -10.52 -23.77 -1.17
C GLU A 554 -11.82 -24.06 -0.41
N SER A 555 -12.90 -23.30 -0.64
CA SER A 555 -14.03 -23.32 0.31
C SER A 555 -15.19 -24.25 -0.06
N ARG A 556 -15.29 -24.73 -1.31
CA ARG A 556 -16.36 -25.60 -1.88
C ARG A 556 -17.74 -25.52 -1.17
N VAL A 557 -18.20 -24.29 -0.88
CA VAL A 557 -19.43 -23.99 -0.13
C VAL A 557 -20.21 -22.95 -0.88
N ALA A 558 -21.50 -23.22 -1.08
CA ALA A 558 -22.47 -22.32 -1.67
C ALA A 558 -23.21 -21.53 -0.59
N ARG A 559 -23.51 -20.27 -0.91
CA ARG A 559 -24.56 -19.50 -0.23
C ARG A 559 -25.89 -19.86 -0.87
N VAL A 560 -26.88 -20.20 -0.06
CA VAL A 560 -28.21 -20.57 -0.53
C VAL A 560 -29.25 -19.65 0.08
N ARG A 561 -30.31 -19.30 -0.68
CA ARG A 561 -31.41 -18.47 -0.19
C ARG A 561 -32.74 -19.21 -0.29
N LEU A 562 -33.53 -19.15 0.77
CA LEU A 562 -34.90 -19.66 0.82
C LEU A 562 -35.77 -18.70 1.61
N GLN A 563 -36.91 -18.29 1.05
CA GLN A 563 -37.87 -17.36 1.69
C GLN A 563 -37.19 -16.08 2.22
N GLN A 564 -36.34 -15.46 1.39
CA GLN A 564 -35.56 -14.25 1.71
C GLN A 564 -34.52 -14.41 2.83
N LYS A 565 -34.31 -15.63 3.34
CA LYS A 565 -33.27 -15.93 4.33
C LYS A 565 -32.14 -16.73 3.70
N TRP A 566 -30.93 -16.50 4.18
CA TRP A 566 -29.69 -17.06 3.66
C TRP A 566 -29.11 -18.12 4.57
N GLY A 567 -28.40 -19.08 3.98
CA GLY A 567 -27.67 -20.16 4.65
C GLY A 567 -26.48 -20.63 3.81
N TYR A 568 -25.82 -21.70 4.26
CA TYR A 568 -24.66 -22.29 3.60
C TYR A 568 -24.84 -23.80 3.41
N VAL A 569 -24.48 -24.30 2.23
CA VAL A 569 -24.49 -25.73 1.89
C VAL A 569 -23.19 -26.04 1.17
N ASP A 570 -22.51 -27.12 1.57
CA ASP A 570 -21.29 -27.54 0.88
C ASP A 570 -21.58 -28.31 -0.43
N THR A 571 -20.53 -28.55 -1.21
CA THR A 571 -20.63 -29.33 -2.45
C THR A 571 -20.87 -30.83 -2.25
N GLU A 572 -20.86 -31.32 -1.01
CA GLU A 572 -21.28 -32.69 -0.67
C GLU A 572 -22.78 -32.77 -0.37
N GLY A 573 -23.47 -31.62 -0.32
CA GLY A 573 -24.89 -31.50 0.00
C GLY A 573 -25.17 -31.41 1.49
N LYS A 574 -24.13 -31.25 2.33
CA LYS A 574 -24.30 -31.04 3.76
C LYS A 574 -24.68 -29.58 3.99
N GLU A 575 -25.81 -29.38 4.66
CA GLU A 575 -26.19 -28.09 5.19
C GLU A 575 -25.23 -27.70 6.30
N ILE A 576 -24.42 -26.66 6.07
CA ILE A 576 -23.55 -26.06 7.09
C ILE A 576 -24.39 -25.14 7.95
N ALA A 577 -25.26 -24.35 7.32
CA ALA A 577 -26.12 -23.40 8.02
C ALA A 577 -27.49 -23.35 7.33
N PRO A 578 -28.61 -23.58 8.06
CA PRO A 578 -29.92 -23.49 7.46
C PRO A 578 -30.22 -22.06 6.98
N PRO A 579 -31.11 -21.87 5.98
CA PRO A 579 -31.52 -20.55 5.52
C PRO A 579 -32.39 -19.79 6.53
N ILE A 580 -31.79 -19.33 7.63
CA ILE A 580 -32.45 -18.59 8.70
C ILE A 580 -31.89 -17.18 8.89
N TYR A 581 -30.74 -16.89 8.26
CA TYR A 581 -30.00 -15.65 8.42
C TYR A 581 -30.54 -14.55 7.50
N GLU A 582 -30.51 -13.31 7.95
CA GLU A 582 -30.86 -12.14 7.13
C GLU A 582 -29.89 -11.96 5.97
N GLU A 583 -28.61 -12.23 6.21
CA GLU A 583 -27.53 -12.06 5.24
C GLU A 583 -26.38 -13.01 5.57
N VAL A 584 -25.65 -13.46 4.55
CA VAL A 584 -24.42 -14.24 4.68
C VAL A 584 -23.38 -13.75 3.68
N GLY A 585 -22.12 -13.65 4.10
CA GLY A 585 -21.02 -13.22 3.23
C GLY A 585 -20.28 -14.39 2.57
N PRO A 586 -19.17 -14.13 1.85
CA PRO A 586 -18.32 -15.18 1.32
C PRO A 586 -17.79 -16.14 2.40
N PHE A 587 -17.86 -17.44 2.13
CA PHE A 587 -17.28 -18.48 2.98
C PHE A 587 -15.81 -18.66 2.62
N ARG A 588 -14.89 -18.36 3.53
CA ARG A 588 -13.43 -18.37 3.30
C ARG A 588 -12.67 -18.99 4.45
N GLU A 589 -11.59 -19.69 4.14
CA GLU A 589 -10.75 -20.37 5.13
C GLU A 589 -11.52 -21.32 6.07
N GLY A 590 -12.64 -21.88 5.60
CA GLY A 590 -13.50 -22.75 6.40
C GLY A 590 -14.50 -22.01 7.32
N ILE A 591 -14.64 -20.68 7.19
CA ILE A 591 -15.45 -19.82 8.06
C ILE A 591 -16.29 -18.84 7.22
N GLY A 592 -17.56 -18.68 7.56
CA GLY A 592 -18.48 -17.76 6.89
C GLY A 592 -19.07 -16.71 7.84
N PRO A 593 -19.15 -15.42 7.45
CA PRO A 593 -19.89 -14.43 8.22
C PRO A 593 -21.40 -14.61 8.01
N VAL A 594 -22.17 -14.48 9.09
CA VAL A 594 -23.64 -14.61 9.13
C VAL A 594 -24.25 -13.43 9.88
N LYS A 595 -25.41 -12.94 9.43
CA LYS A 595 -26.12 -11.81 10.04
C LYS A 595 -27.52 -12.21 10.48
N GLN A 596 -27.90 -11.83 11.69
CA GLN A 596 -29.26 -11.98 12.20
C GLN A 596 -29.57 -10.87 13.20
N ASN A 597 -30.80 -10.36 13.19
CA ASN A 597 -31.25 -9.26 14.05
C ASN A 597 -30.33 -8.02 13.93
N GLY A 598 -29.85 -7.73 12.73
CA GLY A 598 -28.95 -6.60 12.47
C GLY A 598 -27.49 -6.77 12.93
N LYS A 599 -27.12 -7.89 13.54
CA LYS A 599 -25.75 -8.15 14.04
C LYS A 599 -25.09 -9.32 13.32
N TRP A 600 -23.78 -9.21 13.12
CA TRP A 600 -22.92 -10.19 12.47
C TRP A 600 -22.22 -11.11 13.48
N GLY A 601 -21.88 -12.31 13.02
CA GLY A 601 -21.03 -13.30 13.67
C GLY A 601 -20.43 -14.25 12.64
N TYR A 602 -19.67 -15.25 13.08
CA TYR A 602 -19.04 -16.24 12.21
C TYR A 602 -19.54 -17.66 12.49
N ILE A 603 -19.67 -18.45 11.44
CA ILE A 603 -20.00 -19.87 11.47
C ILE A 603 -18.87 -20.68 10.83
N SER A 604 -18.48 -21.79 11.45
CA SER A 604 -17.48 -22.72 10.92
C SER A 604 -18.08 -23.71 9.92
N GLY A 605 -17.24 -24.41 9.16
CA GLY A 605 -17.65 -25.39 8.14
C GLY A 605 -18.38 -26.63 8.68
N ASP A 606 -18.38 -26.83 9.99
CA ASP A 606 -19.21 -27.84 10.65
C ASP A 606 -20.59 -27.31 11.09
N GLY A 607 -20.87 -26.02 10.87
CA GLY A 607 -22.13 -25.37 11.20
C GLY A 607 -22.21 -24.78 12.60
N GLN A 608 -21.09 -24.78 13.35
CA GLN A 608 -21.06 -24.20 14.69
C GLN A 608 -20.87 -22.68 14.62
N LEU A 609 -21.69 -21.97 15.40
CA LEU A 609 -21.53 -20.52 15.56
C LEU A 609 -20.25 -20.26 16.38
N MET A 610 -19.19 -19.81 15.69
CA MET A 610 -17.87 -19.55 16.29
C MET A 610 -17.86 -18.31 17.19
N THR A 611 -18.64 -17.30 16.83
CA THR A 611 -18.80 -16.09 17.62
C THR A 611 -20.29 -15.80 17.80
N GLY A 612 -20.67 -15.23 18.94
CA GLY A 612 -22.01 -14.64 19.06
C GLY A 612 -22.31 -13.65 17.92
N LEU A 613 -23.60 -13.44 17.65
CA LEU A 613 -24.09 -12.43 16.71
C LEU A 613 -24.08 -11.06 17.38
N ILE A 614 -22.90 -10.47 17.53
CA ILE A 614 -22.66 -9.27 18.34
C ILE A 614 -22.00 -8.13 17.57
N PHE A 615 -21.48 -8.39 16.37
CA PHE A 615 -20.72 -7.42 15.59
C PHE A 615 -21.63 -6.52 14.75
N ASP A 616 -21.23 -5.27 14.56
CA ASP A 616 -21.91 -4.31 13.69
C ASP A 616 -21.62 -4.62 12.21
N GLU A 617 -20.40 -5.07 11.92
CA GLU A 617 -19.90 -5.44 10.58
C GLU A 617 -18.96 -6.63 10.71
N ALA A 618 -18.94 -7.52 9.71
CA ALA A 618 -17.98 -8.62 9.62
C ALA A 618 -17.56 -8.86 8.16
N GLU A 619 -16.24 -8.88 7.92
CA GLU A 619 -15.64 -9.19 6.63
C GLU A 619 -15.27 -10.68 6.54
N PRO A 620 -15.10 -11.27 5.34
CA PRO A 620 -14.58 -12.63 5.21
C PRO A 620 -13.22 -12.79 5.88
N PHE A 621 -12.90 -14.01 6.34
CA PHE A 621 -11.57 -14.32 6.85
C PHE A 621 -10.50 -14.16 5.74
N GLU A 622 -9.41 -13.48 6.08
CA GLU A 622 -8.22 -13.30 5.25
C GLU A 622 -6.96 -13.41 6.12
N ASP A 623 -5.98 -14.21 5.67
CA ASP A 623 -4.72 -14.48 6.37
C ASP A 623 -4.92 -14.94 7.83
N GLY A 624 -5.98 -15.73 8.09
CA GLY A 624 -6.29 -16.30 9.39
C GLY A 624 -7.10 -15.43 10.35
N LEU A 625 -7.46 -14.20 9.95
CA LEU A 625 -8.26 -13.28 10.77
C LEU A 625 -9.53 -12.81 10.04
N GLY A 626 -10.64 -12.72 10.77
CA GLY A 626 -11.86 -12.05 10.32
C GLY A 626 -11.95 -10.65 10.91
N LYS A 627 -11.88 -9.62 10.07
CA LYS A 627 -12.04 -8.22 10.49
C LYS A 627 -13.50 -7.93 10.82
N VAL A 628 -13.76 -7.34 11.98
CA VAL A 628 -15.11 -7.00 12.44
C VAL A 628 -15.17 -5.62 13.06
N ARG A 629 -16.37 -5.05 13.12
CA ARG A 629 -16.66 -3.86 13.92
C ARG A 629 -17.46 -4.26 15.15
N TRP A 630 -16.95 -3.93 16.34
CA TRP A 630 -17.61 -4.22 17.61
C TRP A 630 -17.65 -2.98 18.49
N ASN A 631 -18.84 -2.56 18.90
CA ASN A 631 -19.07 -1.34 19.70
C ASN A 631 -18.47 -0.08 19.04
N GLY A 632 -18.53 0.00 17.71
CA GLY A 632 -17.96 1.13 16.95
C GLY A 632 -16.50 0.99 16.55
N HIS A 633 -15.74 0.06 17.14
CA HIS A 633 -14.31 -0.09 16.88
C HIS A 633 -13.98 -1.26 15.96
N VAL A 634 -12.91 -1.11 15.16
CA VAL A 634 -12.36 -2.21 14.36
C VAL A 634 -11.58 -3.18 15.27
N THR A 635 -11.91 -4.46 15.17
CA THR A 635 -11.24 -5.57 15.85
C THR A 635 -11.13 -6.77 14.93
N TYR A 636 -10.51 -7.84 15.41
CA TYR A 636 -10.22 -9.05 14.64
C TYR A 636 -10.57 -10.28 15.45
N VAL A 637 -11.13 -11.26 14.75
CA VAL A 637 -11.49 -12.57 15.28
C VAL A 637 -10.55 -13.60 14.66
N ASN A 638 -9.94 -14.45 15.48
CA ASN A 638 -9.13 -15.56 14.96
C ASN A 638 -9.97 -16.80 14.62
N ARG A 639 -9.33 -17.83 14.07
CA ARG A 639 -9.98 -19.10 13.72
C ARG A 639 -10.52 -19.92 14.91
N GLN A 640 -10.36 -19.46 16.15
CA GLN A 640 -10.99 -20.04 17.34
C GLN A 640 -12.21 -19.24 17.80
N GLY A 641 -12.58 -18.17 17.08
CA GLY A 641 -13.65 -17.26 17.49
C GLY A 641 -13.24 -16.28 18.59
N ALA A 642 -11.96 -16.24 18.96
CA ALA A 642 -11.48 -15.32 19.98
C ALA A 642 -11.17 -13.94 19.37
N ILE A 643 -11.57 -12.89 20.07
CA ILE A 643 -11.17 -11.52 19.78
C ILE A 643 -9.69 -11.38 20.12
N VAL A 644 -8.85 -11.09 19.13
CA VAL A 644 -7.39 -11.00 19.31
C VAL A 644 -6.88 -9.59 19.59
N TYR A 645 -7.70 -8.58 19.35
CA TYR A 645 -7.36 -7.18 19.63
C TYR A 645 -8.58 -6.42 20.12
N GLN A 646 -8.58 -5.94 21.36
CA GLN A 646 -9.64 -5.06 21.84
C GLN A 646 -9.03 -3.68 22.10
N PRO A 647 -9.45 -2.62 21.39
CA PRO A 647 -9.03 -1.28 21.73
C PRO A 647 -9.58 -0.94 23.12
N VAL A 648 -8.71 -0.44 23.98
CA VAL A 648 -9.10 0.11 25.27
C VAL A 648 -9.38 1.58 25.00
N ASP A 649 -10.63 2.02 25.07
CA ASP A 649 -10.93 3.45 25.01
C ASP A 649 -10.05 4.17 26.02
N SER A 650 -9.33 5.20 25.57
CA SER A 650 -8.62 6.03 26.52
C SER A 650 -9.68 6.63 27.43
N VAL A 651 -9.64 6.25 28.71
CA VAL A 651 -10.45 6.88 29.75
C VAL A 651 -10.28 8.38 29.55
N THR A 652 -11.35 9.09 29.18
CA THR A 652 -11.36 10.54 29.07
C THR A 652 -10.83 11.06 30.39
N THR A 653 -9.59 11.50 30.42
CA THR A 653 -9.00 12.11 31.61
C THR A 653 -9.59 13.50 31.69
N TYR A 654 -10.76 13.61 32.31
CA TYR A 654 -11.29 14.88 32.74
C TYR A 654 -10.27 15.51 33.69
N ARG A 655 -9.59 16.58 33.26
CA ARG A 655 -8.86 17.46 34.17
C ARG A 655 -9.89 18.26 34.96
N PHE A 656 -10.16 17.85 36.19
CA PHE A 656 -10.84 18.69 37.17
C PHE A 656 -9.82 19.65 37.79
N THR A 657 -9.95 20.94 37.53
CA THR A 657 -9.32 21.97 38.36
C THR A 657 -10.24 22.26 39.54
N TYR A 658 -9.88 21.77 40.73
CA TYR A 658 -10.51 22.19 41.98
C TYR A 658 -9.76 23.41 42.54
N GLU A 659 -10.47 24.50 42.80
CA GLU A 659 -10.00 25.48 43.79
C GLU A 659 -10.37 24.97 45.19
N PRO A 660 -9.48 25.04 46.19
CA PRO A 660 -9.79 24.61 47.54
C PRO A 660 -10.83 25.55 48.17
N PHE A 661 -11.90 25.00 48.76
CA PHE A 661 -12.82 25.76 49.61
C PHE A 661 -12.97 25.10 50.99
N GLU A 662 -13.09 25.92 52.04
CA GLU A 662 -13.38 25.51 53.41
C GLU A 662 -14.91 25.36 53.63
N MET A 663 -15.38 24.19 54.07
CA MET A 663 -16.73 24.05 54.62
C MET A 663 -16.77 24.53 56.08
N LYS A 664 -17.70 25.43 56.40
CA LYS A 664 -17.92 25.89 57.78
C LYS A 664 -18.91 25.00 58.52
N TYR A 665 -18.47 24.55 59.70
CA TYR A 665 -19.15 23.69 60.70
C TYR A 665 -20.66 23.93 60.97
N PRO A 666 -21.22 25.16 60.88
CA PRO A 666 -22.64 25.38 61.15
C PRO A 666 -23.60 24.69 60.18
N ALA A 667 -23.17 24.40 58.94
CA ALA A 667 -24.01 23.71 57.94
C ALA A 667 -24.20 22.21 58.24
N ILE A 668 -23.28 21.59 58.98
CA ILE A 668 -23.37 20.19 59.39
C ILE A 668 -24.34 20.02 60.57
N LEU A 669 -24.43 21.03 61.44
CA LEU A 669 -25.30 20.99 62.62
C LEU A 669 -26.79 21.19 62.29
N SER A 670 -27.13 21.74 61.13
CA SER A 670 -28.53 21.97 60.73
C SER A 670 -29.24 20.74 60.15
N ILE A 671 -28.51 19.69 59.76
CA ILE A 671 -29.06 18.47 59.12
C ILE A 671 -29.16 17.27 60.10
N LEU A 672 -28.63 17.40 61.31
CA LEU A 672 -28.63 16.35 62.33
C LEU A 672 -30.02 16.02 62.96
N PRO A 673 -30.97 16.96 63.11
CA PRO A 673 -32.30 16.64 63.63
C PRO A 673 -33.15 15.75 62.70
N ASP A 674 -33.07 15.96 61.38
CA ASP A 674 -33.91 15.26 60.39
C ASP A 674 -33.54 13.77 60.20
N LEU A 675 -32.39 13.34 60.73
CA LEU A 675 -31.98 11.92 60.76
C LEU A 675 -32.67 11.10 61.87
N THR A 676 -33.44 11.73 62.78
CA THR A 676 -33.96 11.08 64.00
C THR A 676 -35.46 10.76 64.01
N GLU A 677 -36.21 11.13 62.98
CA GLU A 677 -37.64 10.79 62.83
C GLU A 677 -37.88 9.62 61.87
N ASN A 678 -36.85 8.80 61.64
CA ASN A 678 -36.96 7.62 60.79
C ASN A 678 -37.84 6.54 61.46
N THR A 679 -38.97 6.23 60.81
CA THR A 679 -39.98 5.25 61.28
C THR A 679 -39.63 3.80 60.92
N ASP A 680 -38.45 3.58 60.31
CA ASP A 680 -37.97 2.25 59.93
C ASP A 680 -37.83 1.29 61.15
N PRO A 681 -38.42 0.08 61.10
CA PRO A 681 -38.39 -0.88 62.22
C PRO A 681 -36.99 -1.37 62.61
N ALA A 682 -36.05 -1.45 61.66
CA ALA A 682 -34.67 -1.83 61.93
C ALA A 682 -33.88 -0.66 62.56
N TYR A 683 -34.21 0.59 62.21
CA TYR A 683 -33.70 1.77 62.90
C TYR A 683 -34.24 1.88 64.34
N GLN A 684 -35.53 1.62 64.57
CA GLN A 684 -36.10 1.62 65.93
C GLN A 684 -35.48 0.53 66.84
N ALA A 685 -35.00 -0.58 66.27
CA ALA A 685 -34.27 -1.62 67.01
C ALA A 685 -32.83 -1.20 67.42
N ALA A 686 -32.19 -0.32 66.64
CA ALA A 686 -30.85 0.21 66.93
C ALA A 686 -30.86 1.53 67.74
N ARG A 687 -32.02 2.20 67.81
CA ARG A 687 -32.24 3.48 68.50
C ARG A 687 -31.73 3.58 69.94
N PRO A 688 -31.87 2.57 70.82
CA PRO A 688 -31.35 2.66 72.19
C PRO A 688 -29.82 2.77 72.24
N ARG A 689 -29.12 2.11 71.30
CA ARG A 689 -27.65 2.07 71.25
C ARG A 689 -27.06 3.34 70.65
N VAL A 690 -27.75 3.96 69.69
CA VAL A 690 -27.39 5.30 69.17
C VAL A 690 -27.61 6.38 70.23
N GLN A 691 -28.67 6.28 71.02
CA GLN A 691 -28.91 7.17 72.16
C GLN A 691 -27.86 6.95 73.27
N GLU A 692 -27.46 5.71 73.54
CA GLU A 692 -26.41 5.37 74.52
C GLU A 692 -25.03 5.94 74.12
N ILE A 693 -24.66 5.88 72.83
CA ILE A 693 -23.39 6.45 72.30
C ILE A 693 -23.42 7.99 72.36
N ARG A 694 -24.55 8.61 71.98
CA ARG A 694 -24.74 10.06 72.11
C ARG A 694 -24.65 10.51 73.56
N ASP A 695 -25.31 9.80 74.47
CA ASP A 695 -25.38 10.16 75.88
C ASP A 695 -24.04 9.88 76.59
N ALA A 696 -23.31 8.82 76.21
CA ALA A 696 -21.93 8.57 76.65
C ALA A 696 -20.98 9.68 76.19
N TYR A 697 -21.15 10.17 74.95
CA TYR A 697 -20.38 11.30 74.44
C TYR A 697 -20.71 12.62 75.15
N TYR A 698 -21.99 12.91 75.39
CA TYR A 698 -22.43 14.08 76.18
C TYR A 698 -22.01 14.00 77.64
N THR A 699 -21.89 12.80 78.21
CA THR A 699 -21.38 12.58 79.57
C THR A 699 -19.87 12.78 79.65
N ALA A 700 -19.12 12.38 78.62
CA ALA A 700 -17.68 12.54 78.56
C ALA A 700 -17.23 13.97 78.22
N ASN A 701 -18.00 14.70 77.42
CA ASN A 701 -17.56 15.97 76.81
C ASN A 701 -18.51 17.16 77.06
N GLY A 702 -19.61 16.95 77.80
CA GLY A 702 -20.65 17.95 78.05
C GLY A 702 -21.60 18.16 76.85
N PRO A 703 -22.82 18.70 77.07
CA PRO A 703 -23.70 19.11 75.98
C PRO A 703 -23.16 20.38 75.32
N PHE A 704 -23.22 20.43 73.98
CA PHE A 704 -22.77 21.58 73.20
C PHE A 704 -23.62 22.83 73.52
N THR A 705 -23.10 23.75 74.34
CA THR A 705 -23.71 25.07 74.51
C THR A 705 -23.07 26.08 73.56
N ARG A 706 -23.91 26.92 72.96
CA ARG A 706 -23.50 27.90 71.94
C ARG A 706 -22.50 28.90 72.51
N GLY A 707 -21.31 28.91 71.90
CA GLY A 707 -20.41 30.04 71.93
C GLY A 707 -19.26 29.91 72.92
N PHE A 708 -18.29 29.05 72.61
CA PHE A 708 -16.86 29.27 72.92
C PHE A 708 -16.02 28.58 71.85
N GLN A 709 -14.96 29.24 71.38
CA GLN A 709 -13.99 28.70 70.43
C GLN A 709 -13.27 27.50 71.05
N ILE A 710 -13.28 26.37 70.34
CA ILE A 710 -12.43 25.21 70.64
C ILE A 710 -11.43 25.12 69.50
N ASP A 711 -10.31 25.82 69.64
CA ASP A 711 -9.10 25.47 68.90
C ASP A 711 -8.56 24.16 69.51
N SER A 712 -8.23 23.21 68.64
CA SER A 712 -7.81 21.82 68.92
C SER A 712 -8.93 20.88 69.40
N TYR A 713 -9.47 20.08 68.47
CA TYR A 713 -9.86 18.66 68.57
C TYR A 713 -10.59 18.26 67.27
N SER A 714 -9.83 18.12 66.17
CA SER A 714 -10.29 17.51 64.92
C SER A 714 -10.21 15.99 65.05
N LEU A 715 -11.34 15.30 65.26
CA LEU A 715 -11.55 13.85 64.98
C LEU A 715 -12.90 13.33 65.50
N ALA A 716 -13.57 14.03 66.42
CA ALA A 716 -14.73 13.47 67.11
C ALA A 716 -16.05 13.39 66.31
N PRO A 717 -16.47 14.39 65.50
CA PRO A 717 -17.74 14.32 64.77
C PRO A 717 -17.70 13.39 63.54
N GLU A 718 -16.52 13.27 62.91
CA GLU A 718 -16.28 12.38 61.78
C GLU A 718 -16.47 10.91 62.18
N THR A 719 -16.05 10.56 63.41
CA THR A 719 -16.17 9.21 63.95
C THR A 719 -17.63 8.84 64.27
N LEU A 720 -18.42 9.78 64.81
CA LEU A 720 -19.85 9.56 65.11
C LEU A 720 -20.68 9.41 63.81
N LEU A 721 -20.39 10.22 62.80
CA LEU A 721 -21.01 10.12 61.47
C LEU A 721 -20.64 8.81 60.77
N LEU A 722 -19.40 8.35 60.91
CA LEU A 722 -18.94 7.08 60.35
C LEU A 722 -19.62 5.88 60.98
N GLU A 723 -19.83 5.86 62.31
CA GLU A 723 -20.56 4.78 62.99
C GLU A 723 -22.05 4.75 62.64
N ILE A 724 -22.71 5.91 62.52
CA ILE A 724 -24.10 6.03 62.04
C ILE A 724 -24.21 5.52 60.60
N TYR A 725 -23.24 5.83 59.73
CA TYR A 725 -23.20 5.39 58.34
C TYR A 725 -22.92 3.89 58.21
N THR A 726 -22.09 3.32 59.09
CA THR A 726 -21.83 1.87 59.13
C THR A 726 -23.08 1.09 59.55
N MET A 727 -23.93 1.68 60.39
CA MET A 727 -25.23 1.11 60.77
C MET A 727 -26.31 1.24 59.69
N LEU A 728 -26.29 2.31 58.88
CA LEU A 728 -27.25 2.53 57.77
C LEU A 728 -26.83 1.82 56.48
N GLY A 729 -25.54 1.53 56.29
CA GLY A 729 -24.97 0.90 55.08
C GLY A 729 -25.35 -0.57 54.84
N THR A 730 -26.26 -1.14 55.62
CA THR A 730 -26.85 -2.48 55.36
C THR A 730 -28.29 -2.42 54.85
N LEU A 731 -28.88 -1.24 54.66
CA LEU A 731 -30.20 -1.05 54.06
C LEU A 731 -30.07 -0.39 52.68
N GLU A 732 -30.56 -1.06 51.63
CA GLU A 732 -30.67 -0.47 50.29
C GLU A 732 -31.67 0.70 50.32
N PRO A 733 -31.30 1.93 49.92
CA PRO A 733 -32.28 2.98 49.73
C PRO A 733 -32.93 2.83 48.35
N VAL A 734 -34.22 2.48 48.33
CA VAL A 734 -35.10 2.73 47.19
C VAL A 734 -35.48 4.21 47.22
N PRO A 735 -35.28 4.99 46.15
CA PRO A 735 -35.82 6.35 46.09
C PRO A 735 -37.33 6.24 45.99
N SER A 736 -38.05 6.48 47.08
CA SER A 736 -39.51 6.64 47.02
C SER A 736 -39.82 8.08 46.62
N ASP A 737 -40.43 8.22 45.45
CA ASP A 737 -41.12 9.43 45.04
C ASP A 737 -42.16 9.83 46.11
N ASN A 738 -42.03 11.07 46.60
CA ASN A 738 -42.92 11.87 47.45
C ASN A 738 -42.45 12.10 48.88
N VAL A 739 -41.98 13.33 49.13
CA VAL A 739 -42.25 14.04 50.38
C VAL A 739 -42.75 15.43 50.04
N ALA A 740 -43.90 15.79 50.63
CA ALA A 740 -44.57 17.05 50.43
C ALA A 740 -43.82 18.20 51.12
N GLY A 741 -43.50 19.25 50.36
CA GLY A 741 -43.15 20.58 50.87
C GLY A 741 -41.71 20.75 51.40
N GLY A 742 -40.76 21.01 50.50
CA GLY A 742 -39.39 21.45 50.82
C GLY A 742 -38.38 20.89 49.83
N GLU A 743 -37.43 21.70 49.35
CA GLU A 743 -36.43 21.35 48.31
C GLU A 743 -35.78 19.96 48.52
N THR A 744 -35.58 19.21 47.43
CA THR A 744 -34.87 17.92 47.50
C THR A 744 -33.35 18.12 47.64
N PHE A 745 -32.63 17.13 48.19
CA PHE A 745 -31.16 17.14 48.26
C PHE A 745 -30.49 17.38 46.89
N VAL A 746 -31.15 16.96 45.81
CA VAL A 746 -30.68 17.14 44.44
C VAL A 746 -30.92 18.57 43.95
N ASP A 747 -32.02 19.21 44.35
CA ASP A 747 -32.28 20.63 44.04
C ASP A 747 -31.24 21.55 44.69
N ALA A 748 -30.79 21.21 45.91
CA ALA A 748 -29.72 21.92 46.59
C ALA A 748 -28.36 21.81 45.85
N LEU A 749 -28.05 20.66 45.24
CA LEU A 749 -26.83 20.45 44.46
C LEU A 749 -26.83 21.19 43.12
N VAL A 750 -28.01 21.31 42.49
CA VAL A 750 -28.20 22.07 41.24
C VAL A 750 -28.13 23.57 41.51
N ASN A 751 -28.80 24.07 42.56
CA ASN A 751 -28.78 25.49 42.92
C ASN A 751 -27.39 25.95 43.42
N ALA A 752 -26.58 25.04 43.98
CA ALA A 752 -25.19 25.30 44.35
C ALA A 752 -24.17 25.09 43.20
N GLY A 753 -24.62 24.70 42.00
CA GLY A 753 -23.78 24.61 40.80
C GLY A 753 -22.92 23.35 40.67
N TYR A 754 -23.16 22.31 41.48
CA TYR A 754 -22.41 21.04 41.42
C TYR A 754 -22.89 20.10 40.29
N VAL A 755 -24.12 20.27 39.81
CA VAL A 755 -24.71 19.49 38.70
C VAL A 755 -25.46 20.43 37.76
N ASN A 756 -25.26 20.28 36.44
CA ASN A 756 -25.94 21.07 35.40
C ASN A 756 -27.40 20.56 35.19
N ARG A 757 -28.37 21.48 35.03
CA ARG A 757 -29.78 21.15 34.71
C ARG A 757 -29.97 20.30 33.44
N GLU A 758 -29.10 20.41 32.44
CA GLU A 758 -29.14 19.56 31.23
C GLU A 758 -28.72 18.11 31.51
N GLU A 759 -27.86 17.86 32.51
CA GLU A 759 -27.50 16.49 32.92
C GLU A 759 -28.62 15.83 33.74
N MET A 760 -29.43 16.63 34.46
CA MET A 760 -30.61 16.16 35.20
C MET A 760 -31.67 15.55 34.26
N ALA A 761 -31.85 16.11 33.06
CA ALA A 761 -32.82 15.62 32.08
C ALA A 761 -32.49 14.21 31.53
N LYS A 762 -31.27 13.71 31.77
CA LYS A 762 -30.79 12.41 31.29
C LYS A 762 -30.94 11.27 32.31
N GLY A 763 -31.53 11.53 33.48
CA GLY A 763 -31.75 10.54 34.53
C GLY A 763 -30.46 10.22 35.27
N ILE A 764 -30.29 10.83 36.44
CA ILE A 764 -29.10 10.60 37.29
C ILE A 764 -29.21 9.21 37.90
N SER A 765 -28.20 8.35 37.69
CA SER A 765 -28.15 7.02 38.31
C SER A 765 -27.71 7.11 39.77
N SER A 766 -28.20 6.20 40.61
CA SER A 766 -27.79 6.06 42.03
C SER A 766 -26.28 5.84 42.19
N GLN A 767 -25.61 5.30 41.17
CA GLN A 767 -24.15 5.15 41.12
C GLN A 767 -23.40 6.49 40.97
N PHE A 768 -23.97 7.48 40.29
CA PHE A 768 -23.35 8.80 40.14
C PHE A 768 -23.42 9.61 41.44
N VAL A 769 -24.54 9.57 42.14
CA VAL A 769 -24.69 10.18 43.48
C VAL A 769 -23.78 9.51 44.50
N ALA A 770 -23.67 8.17 44.46
CA ALA A 770 -22.71 7.43 45.27
C ALA A 770 -21.25 7.80 44.94
N HIS A 771 -20.92 8.02 43.66
CA HIS A 771 -19.56 8.37 43.24
C HIS A 771 -19.15 9.79 43.66
N VAL A 772 -20.07 10.76 43.62
CA VAL A 772 -19.84 12.13 44.12
C VAL A 772 -19.66 12.15 45.64
N LEU A 773 -20.49 11.40 46.38
CA LEU A 773 -20.37 11.29 47.85
C LEU A 773 -19.12 10.50 48.27
N TYR A 774 -18.76 9.45 47.52
CA TYR A 774 -17.56 8.65 47.75
C TYR A 774 -16.28 9.48 47.59
N ASN A 775 -16.21 10.34 46.57
CA ASN A 775 -15.03 11.18 46.31
C ASN A 775 -14.87 12.36 47.28
N ILE A 776 -15.95 12.78 47.95
CA ILE A 776 -15.89 13.82 48.99
C ILE A 776 -15.28 13.29 50.30
N PHE A 777 -15.37 11.98 50.57
CA PHE A 777 -15.09 11.44 51.92
C PHE A 777 -13.96 10.41 52.02
N HIS A 778 -13.34 9.92 50.94
CA HIS A 778 -12.36 8.82 51.02
C HIS A 778 -11.10 9.03 50.15
N GLU A 779 -10.03 9.57 50.75
CA GLU A 779 -8.67 9.32 50.27
C GLU A 779 -8.17 7.96 50.81
N ALA A 780 -7.90 7.04 49.87
CA ALA A 780 -7.17 5.77 50.00
C ALA A 780 -7.80 4.62 50.82
N ASN A 781 -8.25 3.57 50.11
CA ASN A 781 -7.75 2.23 50.44
C ASN A 781 -7.72 1.26 49.23
N PRO A 782 -6.52 0.73 48.87
CA PRO A 782 -6.37 -0.52 48.18
C PRO A 782 -6.36 -1.67 49.22
N SER A 783 -7.44 -2.45 49.30
CA SER A 783 -7.34 -3.77 49.94
C SER A 783 -8.33 -4.78 49.36
N LYS A 784 -7.83 -5.53 48.37
CA LYS A 784 -7.82 -7.01 48.34
C LYS A 784 -7.27 -7.50 47.00
N GLY A 785 -5.96 -7.75 46.96
CA GLY A 785 -5.34 -8.45 45.82
C GLY A 785 -3.84 -8.63 46.02
N LEU A 786 -3.43 -9.83 46.42
CA LEU A 786 -2.04 -10.24 46.53
C LEU A 786 -1.38 -10.26 45.13
N VAL A 787 -0.35 -9.45 44.91
CA VAL A 787 0.39 -9.41 43.63
C VAL A 787 1.52 -10.44 43.65
N LYS A 788 1.61 -11.30 42.61
CA LYS A 788 2.76 -12.20 42.41
C LYS A 788 3.88 -11.44 41.68
N LEU A 789 5.13 -11.72 42.01
CA LEU A 789 6.29 -10.99 41.46
C LEU A 789 6.43 -11.13 39.93
N ALA A 790 5.95 -12.23 39.35
CA ALA A 790 5.95 -12.45 37.90
C ALA A 790 4.91 -11.59 37.14
N ASP A 791 3.92 -11.08 37.88
CA ASP A 791 2.78 -10.35 37.31
C ASP A 791 2.98 -8.82 37.45
N THR A 792 4.01 -8.38 38.19
CA THR A 792 4.39 -6.96 38.28
C THR A 792 5.60 -6.65 37.38
N LYS A 793 5.46 -5.59 36.58
CA LYS A 793 6.54 -5.04 35.75
C LYS A 793 7.16 -3.78 36.34
N ASP A 794 6.84 -3.45 37.59
CA ASP A 794 7.34 -2.25 38.27
C ASP A 794 8.83 -2.40 38.65
N PRO A 795 9.75 -1.63 38.03
CA PRO A 795 11.19 -1.77 38.27
C PRO A 795 11.62 -1.40 39.69
N ALA A 796 10.89 -0.50 40.37
CA ALA A 796 11.23 -0.05 41.72
C ALA A 796 10.94 -1.14 42.76
N LEU A 797 9.85 -1.88 42.58
CA LEU A 797 9.49 -3.04 43.41
C LEU A 797 10.44 -4.22 43.21
N LEU A 798 10.86 -4.49 41.97
CA LEU A 798 11.83 -5.55 41.66
C LEU A 798 13.22 -5.28 42.27
N TRP A 799 13.67 -4.02 42.22
CA TRP A 799 14.94 -3.59 42.82
C TRP A 799 14.93 -3.58 44.35
N ALA A 800 13.83 -3.12 44.98
CA ALA A 800 13.69 -3.08 46.43
C ALA A 800 13.75 -4.49 47.07
N VAL A 801 13.18 -5.49 46.39
CA VAL A 801 13.25 -6.91 46.77
C VAL A 801 14.67 -7.47 46.64
N GLU A 802 15.44 -7.04 45.62
CA GLU A 802 16.82 -7.47 45.38
C GLU A 802 17.81 -6.94 46.45
N LYS A 803 17.58 -5.71 46.95
CA LYS A 803 18.46 -5.05 47.94
C LYS A 803 18.11 -5.34 49.40
N GLY A 804 17.10 -6.17 49.65
CA GLY A 804 16.75 -6.65 50.99
C GLY A 804 16.20 -5.56 51.91
N ILE A 805 15.39 -4.65 51.37
CA ILE A 805 14.76 -3.57 52.14
C ILE A 805 13.65 -4.18 53.05
N PRO A 806 13.67 -3.93 54.38
CA PRO A 806 12.66 -4.45 55.30
C PRO A 806 11.24 -4.01 54.90
N GLY A 807 10.29 -4.94 54.77
CA GLY A 807 8.92 -4.69 54.31
C GLY A 807 8.58 -5.19 52.90
N PHE A 808 9.60 -5.49 52.07
CA PHE A 808 9.45 -6.03 50.71
C PHE A 808 10.06 -7.45 50.58
N ALA A 809 9.81 -8.30 51.58
CA ALA A 809 10.37 -9.65 51.65
C ALA A 809 9.51 -10.70 50.91
N LYS A 810 10.14 -11.82 50.56
CA LYS A 810 9.48 -12.97 49.92
C LYS A 810 9.00 -13.98 50.97
N ASP A 811 7.80 -14.53 50.81
CA ASP A 811 7.40 -15.76 51.52
C ASP A 811 7.99 -17.01 50.83
N SER A 812 7.79 -18.16 51.48
CA SER A 812 8.19 -19.48 50.99
C SER A 812 7.52 -19.93 49.68
N ARG A 813 6.57 -19.14 49.14
CA ARG A 813 5.91 -19.37 47.85
C ARG A 813 6.24 -18.27 46.84
N ASN A 814 7.31 -17.50 47.08
CA ASN A 814 7.84 -16.47 46.20
C ASN A 814 6.89 -15.27 45.98
N ARG A 815 5.99 -15.01 46.94
CA ARG A 815 5.05 -13.88 46.92
C ARG A 815 5.58 -12.76 47.82
N LEU A 816 5.28 -11.52 47.45
CA LEU A 816 5.55 -10.36 48.30
C LEU A 816 4.63 -10.45 49.52
N VAL A 817 5.23 -10.57 50.70
CA VAL A 817 4.52 -10.50 51.98
C VAL A 817 5.05 -9.33 52.77
N THR A 818 4.11 -8.52 53.25
CA THR A 818 4.37 -7.56 54.32
C THR A 818 4.67 -8.35 55.58
N THR A 819 5.93 -8.40 56.00
CA THR A 819 6.31 -9.01 57.28
C THR A 819 5.74 -8.15 58.41
N GLY A 820 4.59 -8.57 58.94
CA GLY A 820 4.06 -8.16 60.24
C GLY A 820 3.78 -6.67 60.43
N GLY A 821 2.55 -6.25 60.16
CA GLY A 821 1.90 -5.09 60.78
C GLY A 821 2.68 -3.76 60.77
N SER A 822 2.73 -3.08 59.63
CA SER A 822 3.18 -1.68 59.57
C SER A 822 2.36 -0.87 58.57
N TYR A 823 2.10 0.39 58.91
CA TYR A 823 1.11 1.29 58.32
C TYR A 823 1.39 1.65 56.85
N ALA A 824 0.34 1.91 56.08
CA ALA A 824 0.40 2.29 54.66
C ALA A 824 1.29 3.53 54.37
N SER A 825 1.53 4.37 55.38
CA SER A 825 2.44 5.53 55.29
C SER A 825 3.92 5.12 55.14
N GLU A 826 4.38 4.09 55.85
CA GLU A 826 5.79 3.61 55.78
C GLU A 826 6.10 2.99 54.40
N TYR A 827 5.09 2.38 53.77
CA TYR A 827 5.16 1.79 52.43
C TYR A 827 5.23 2.87 51.33
N ARG A 828 4.45 3.94 51.49
CA ARG A 828 4.42 5.09 50.58
C ARG A 828 5.77 5.81 50.53
N ASP A 829 6.38 6.02 51.68
CA ASP A 829 7.62 6.79 51.79
C ASP A 829 8.82 6.01 51.21
N ALA A 830 8.86 4.68 51.39
CA ALA A 830 9.89 3.82 50.79
C ALA A 830 9.79 3.72 49.25
N LEU A 831 8.57 3.58 48.71
CA LEU A 831 8.32 3.54 47.26
C LEU A 831 8.55 4.89 46.57
N THR A 832 8.16 5.99 47.23
CA THR A 832 8.37 7.35 46.71
C THR A 832 9.87 7.69 46.65
N PHE A 833 10.64 7.29 47.65
CA PHE A 833 12.09 7.45 47.68
C PHE A 833 12.80 6.64 46.58
N CYS A 834 12.37 5.38 46.34
CA CYS A 834 12.90 4.54 45.26
C CYS A 834 12.55 5.07 43.85
N ALA A 835 11.33 5.57 43.66
CA ALA A 835 10.87 6.10 42.37
C ALA A 835 11.58 7.41 41.97
N GLN A 836 11.94 8.25 42.95
CA GLN A 836 12.58 9.55 42.72
C GLN A 836 14.10 9.48 42.49
N MET A 837 14.77 8.41 42.93
CA MET A 837 16.19 8.15 42.59
C MET A 837 16.42 7.91 41.09
N PHE A 838 15.37 7.58 40.31
CA PHE A 838 15.50 7.18 38.91
C PHE A 838 15.07 8.23 37.87
N LYS A 839 14.56 9.42 38.22
CA LYS A 839 14.21 10.48 37.23
C LYS A 839 14.27 11.92 37.75
N PHE A 840 15.06 12.79 37.11
CA PHE A 840 14.80 14.25 36.99
C PHE A 840 15.38 14.80 35.67
N PRO A 841 14.84 15.88 35.05
CA PRO A 841 13.59 16.62 35.30
C PRO A 841 12.73 16.94 34.04
N GLN A 842 11.49 17.39 34.27
CA GLN A 842 10.64 18.16 33.33
C GLN A 842 10.40 19.60 33.86
N ALA A 843 10.04 20.46 32.90
CA ALA A 843 9.63 21.88 32.83
C ALA A 843 8.93 22.55 34.05
N HIS A 844 8.78 23.88 34.19
CA HIS A 844 9.42 25.13 33.70
C HIS A 844 8.80 26.26 34.57
N GLY A 845 9.56 27.28 34.92
CA GLY A 845 9.07 28.58 35.42
C GLY A 845 10.05 29.66 34.99
N GLU A 846 9.55 30.80 34.50
CA GLU A 846 10.38 31.82 33.82
C GLU A 846 11.39 32.53 34.76
N PRO A 847 12.59 32.89 34.26
CA PRO A 847 13.63 33.52 35.07
C PRO A 847 13.69 35.06 34.95
N ARG A 848 14.04 35.74 36.05
CA ARG A 848 14.48 37.16 36.06
C ARG A 848 16.01 37.25 36.13
N TYR A 849 16.58 38.19 35.37
CA TYR A 849 18.02 38.41 35.18
C TYR A 849 18.71 39.14 36.35
N TYR A 850 19.88 38.67 36.80
CA TYR A 850 20.87 39.46 37.58
C TYR A 850 22.32 39.08 37.20
N PRO A 851 23.29 40.03 37.18
CA PRO A 851 24.66 39.74 36.77
C PRO A 851 25.61 39.49 37.97
N TYR A 852 26.31 38.36 38.02
CA TYR A 852 27.45 38.17 38.93
C TYR A 852 28.50 37.16 38.42
N LYS A 853 29.75 37.24 38.91
CA LYS A 853 30.87 36.35 38.53
C LYS A 853 31.18 35.36 39.67
N ILE A 854 30.96 34.06 39.43
CA ILE A 854 31.30 32.94 40.31
C ILE A 854 32.79 32.61 40.15
N ARG A 855 33.52 32.33 41.25
CA ARG A 855 34.97 32.07 41.18
C ARG A 855 35.40 30.73 41.78
N ASP A 856 34.73 30.19 42.81
CA ASP A 856 35.18 28.95 43.49
C ASP A 856 34.03 28.05 43.99
N ALA A 857 34.32 26.77 44.32
CA ALA A 857 33.33 25.78 44.77
C ALA A 857 32.58 26.17 46.07
N ALA A 858 33.17 27.02 46.90
CA ALA A 858 32.55 27.54 48.12
C ALA A 858 31.37 28.48 47.84
N ASP A 859 31.23 28.97 46.60
CA ASP A 859 30.07 29.77 46.18
C ASP A 859 28.80 28.91 46.08
N PHE A 860 28.93 27.57 46.10
CA PHE A 860 27.82 26.61 46.08
C PHE A 860 27.42 26.15 47.48
N GLN A 861 26.13 26.25 47.80
CA GLN A 861 25.50 25.81 49.04
C GLN A 861 24.51 24.68 48.75
N ALA A 862 24.39 23.71 49.66
CA ALA A 862 23.34 22.69 49.57
C ALA A 862 22.05 23.23 50.18
N SER A 863 20.89 22.89 49.60
CA SER A 863 19.61 23.19 50.25
C SER A 863 19.43 22.38 51.55
N ASP A 864 18.75 22.97 52.54
CA ASP A 864 18.61 22.39 53.88
C ASP A 864 17.66 21.19 53.95
N ASN A 865 16.99 20.83 52.86
CA ASN A 865 16.07 19.69 52.81
C ASN A 865 16.83 18.38 52.59
N LEU A 866 16.92 17.55 53.62
CA LEU A 866 17.63 16.26 53.62
C LEU A 866 17.13 15.23 52.57
N ILE A 867 15.93 15.40 52.02
CA ILE A 867 15.35 14.50 51.00
C ILE A 867 15.48 15.09 49.58
N HIS A 868 15.64 16.40 49.47
CA HIS A 868 15.72 17.12 48.19
C HIS A 868 16.89 18.11 48.18
N ARG A 869 18.09 17.62 48.51
CA ARG A 869 19.29 18.44 48.53
C ARG A 869 19.68 18.87 47.11
N GLN A 870 19.65 20.17 46.86
CA GLN A 870 20.00 20.81 45.58
C GLN A 870 21.22 21.71 45.75
N LEU A 871 22.00 21.86 44.68
CA LEU A 871 23.11 22.81 44.64
C LEU A 871 22.60 24.20 44.28
N LEU A 872 22.73 25.11 45.22
CA LEU A 872 22.37 26.51 45.11
C LEU A 872 23.65 27.34 45.01
N VAL A 873 23.63 28.42 44.24
CA VAL A 873 24.63 29.49 44.32
C VAL A 873 23.90 30.71 44.84
N ASN A 874 24.26 31.15 46.05
CA ASN A 874 23.53 32.20 46.78
C ASN A 874 22.00 32.00 46.79
N GLY A 875 21.56 30.79 47.14
CA GLY A 875 20.13 30.47 47.27
C GLY A 875 19.37 30.21 45.96
N ILE A 876 20.03 30.32 44.79
CA ILE A 876 19.42 30.05 43.48
C ILE A 876 19.99 28.75 42.91
N ARG A 877 19.13 27.88 42.35
CA ARG A 877 19.57 26.64 41.68
C ARG A 877 20.55 26.92 40.56
N TYR A 878 21.72 26.28 40.60
CA TYR A 878 22.78 26.60 39.65
C TYR A 878 22.42 26.25 38.20
N GLU A 879 21.51 25.30 37.96
CA GLU A 879 21.01 24.92 36.63
C GLU A 879 20.23 26.07 35.96
N ILE A 880 19.59 26.93 36.76
CA ILE A 880 18.91 28.12 36.26
C ILE A 880 19.94 29.17 35.82
N ILE A 881 21.08 29.25 36.52
CA ILE A 881 22.19 30.14 36.15
C ILE A 881 22.82 29.68 34.83
N LEU A 882 22.98 28.38 34.59
CA LEU A 882 23.49 27.85 33.32
C LEU A 882 22.59 28.16 32.12
N ARG A 883 21.26 28.15 32.29
CA ARG A 883 20.34 28.49 31.20
C ARG A 883 20.44 29.94 30.76
N THR A 884 20.74 30.84 31.69
CA THR A 884 20.84 32.28 31.41
C THR A 884 22.25 32.72 31.07
N ARG A 885 23.27 31.91 31.42
CA ARG A 885 24.68 32.09 31.06
C ARG A 885 25.31 30.77 30.61
N PRO A 886 24.92 30.25 29.44
CA PRO A 886 25.44 28.99 28.92
C PRO A 886 26.95 29.02 28.66
N GLU A 887 27.55 30.21 28.51
CA GLU A 887 29.00 30.37 28.40
C GLU A 887 29.77 29.83 29.63
N LEU A 888 29.13 29.72 30.78
CA LEU A 888 29.73 29.11 31.99
C LEU A 888 29.96 27.61 31.83
N GLU A 889 29.25 26.92 30.92
CA GLU A 889 29.52 25.52 30.58
C GLU A 889 30.85 25.33 29.84
N GLN A 890 31.44 26.40 29.32
CA GLN A 890 32.77 26.35 28.71
C GLN A 890 33.87 26.88 29.65
N ASN A 891 33.52 27.33 30.86
CA ASN A 891 34.49 27.83 31.84
C ASN A 891 35.05 26.67 32.69
N PRO A 892 36.33 26.30 32.54
CA PRO A 892 36.89 25.12 33.22
C PRO A 892 36.87 25.24 34.75
N ALA A 893 37.04 26.45 35.29
CA ALA A 893 37.02 26.69 36.73
C ALA A 893 35.60 26.51 37.30
N PHE A 894 34.57 26.94 36.57
CA PHE A 894 33.18 26.74 36.97
C PHE A 894 32.78 25.26 36.94
N LEU A 895 33.17 24.54 35.88
CA LEU A 895 32.92 23.09 35.79
C LEU A 895 33.62 22.33 36.91
N ALA A 896 34.89 22.62 37.17
CA ALA A 896 35.65 21.98 38.25
C ALA A 896 35.04 22.28 39.64
N ALA A 897 34.62 23.52 39.88
CA ALA A 897 33.96 23.92 41.11
C ALA A 897 32.60 23.21 41.30
N ARG A 898 31.81 23.10 40.24
CA ARG A 898 30.51 22.42 40.22
C ARG A 898 30.63 20.93 40.52
N GLU A 899 31.55 20.23 39.86
CA GLU A 899 31.71 18.78 40.06
C GLU A 899 32.21 18.47 41.47
N LYS A 900 33.13 19.26 42.01
CA LYS A 900 33.58 19.12 43.40
C LYS A 900 32.46 19.36 44.42
N ALA A 901 31.53 20.28 44.14
CA ALA A 901 30.38 20.55 44.99
C ALA A 901 29.31 19.43 44.92
N LYS A 902 29.11 18.81 43.74
CA LYS A 902 28.25 17.62 43.59
C LYS A 902 28.79 16.40 44.34
N GLU A 903 30.09 16.19 44.26
CA GLU A 903 30.74 15.05 44.93
C GLU A 903 30.61 15.16 46.46
N LYS A 904 30.79 16.37 47.01
CA LYS A 904 30.54 16.66 48.43
C LYS A 904 29.07 16.43 48.81
N LEU A 905 28.13 16.89 47.99
CA LEU A 905 26.69 16.70 48.23
C LEU A 905 26.31 15.22 48.27
N LEU A 906 26.88 14.42 47.37
CA LEU A 906 26.65 12.99 47.30
C LEU A 906 27.17 12.28 48.56
N GLN A 907 28.38 12.61 49.02
CA GLN A 907 28.97 12.04 50.24
C GLN A 907 28.14 12.37 51.50
N GLU A 908 27.63 13.61 51.62
CA GLU A 908 26.79 14.01 52.75
C GLU A 908 25.39 13.35 52.73
N THR A 909 24.85 13.11 51.53
CA THR A 909 23.57 12.44 51.33
C THR A 909 23.67 10.95 51.66
N GLU A 910 24.74 10.28 51.21
CA GLU A 910 25.01 8.87 51.53
C GLU A 910 25.19 8.67 53.05
N ALA A 911 25.93 9.56 53.72
CA ALA A 911 26.11 9.51 55.17
C ALA A 911 24.80 9.74 55.95
N SER A 912 23.84 10.46 55.39
CA SER A 912 22.51 10.67 55.96
C SER A 912 21.60 9.46 55.72
N TYR A 913 21.68 8.86 54.53
CA TYR A 913 20.98 7.63 54.17
C TYR A 913 21.39 6.44 55.06
N GLN A 914 22.70 6.23 55.26
CA GLN A 914 23.19 5.16 56.13
C GLN A 914 22.75 5.31 57.59
N ARG A 915 22.66 6.56 58.08
CA ARG A 915 22.13 6.85 59.42
C ARG A 915 20.62 6.57 59.53
N TRP A 916 19.85 6.91 58.51
CA TRP A 916 18.42 6.60 58.45
C TRP A 916 18.18 5.08 58.38
N LEU A 917 18.93 4.37 57.54
CA LEU A 917 18.81 2.91 57.39
C LEU A 917 19.17 2.16 58.69
N ALA A 918 20.18 2.63 59.41
CA ALA A 918 20.55 2.10 60.72
C ALA A 918 19.46 2.32 61.78
N ALA A 919 18.83 3.51 61.79
CA ALA A 919 17.73 3.84 62.71
C ALA A 919 16.47 2.99 62.45
N GLN A 920 16.15 2.73 61.18
CA GLN A 920 15.03 1.87 60.80
C GLN A 920 15.26 0.40 61.16
N ARG A 921 16.49 -0.11 60.97
CA ARG A 921 16.87 -1.47 61.39
C ARG A 921 16.78 -1.66 62.91
N LEU A 922 17.10 -0.63 63.70
CA LEU A 922 16.96 -0.66 65.15
C LEU A 922 15.49 -0.61 65.61
N GLN A 923 14.63 0.17 64.95
CA GLN A 923 13.19 0.23 65.26
C GLN A 923 12.47 -1.08 64.94
N VAL A 924 12.88 -1.80 63.90
CA VAL A 924 12.31 -3.12 63.55
C VAL A 924 12.83 -4.23 64.46
N ALA A 925 14.06 -4.14 64.97
CA ALA A 925 14.60 -5.12 65.93
C ALA A 925 14.08 -4.94 67.37
N ALA A 926 13.54 -3.75 67.70
CA ALA A 926 12.93 -3.43 69.00
C ALA A 926 11.42 -3.74 69.06
N ARG A 927 10.78 -3.98 67.90
CA ARG A 927 9.41 -4.49 67.74
C ARG A 927 9.45 -6.01 67.54
#